data_AF-A0A4P9K710-F1
#
_entry.id   AF-A0A4P9K710-F1
#
_cell.length_a   1.000
_cell.length_b   1.000
_cell.length_c   1.000
_cell.angle_alpha   90.00
_cell.angle_beta   90.00
_cell.angle_gamma   90.00
#
_symmetry.space_group_name_H-M   'P 1'
#
loop_
_entity.id
_entity.type
_entity.pdbx_description
1 polymer ?
#
loop_
_entity_poly.entity_id
_entity_poly.type
_entity_poly.pdbx_seq_one_letter_code
_entity_poly.pdbx_strand_id
1 'polypeptide(L)'
;MTEKQWQFWIDRGGTFTDIIALDPKGELHTHKLLSENPEQYTDAAIAGIRHFLKLDKTTKIPAAKIASVKMGTTVATNALLERKGDVTALLTNQGFADALQIGYQHRPDIFALKIERPLPLYREVIEVPGRLDATGHEIEKLDKAKTLQALQNLFDQGYRSLAIVFLHSYLNDRHEQQVAAWAKQIGFQQVSTSAATSSLIKYVSRGRTTVVDAYLSPILRRYVEQVAAELPGVDLQFMQSFGGLTSAEQFQGKDAILSGPAGGIVAAAKTAEQAGLNNIIGFDMGGTSTDVSHYAGQFERSFETQVAGVEMRVPMLDIHTVAAGGGSIISRLHNELRVGPESAGANPGPAAYRRGGPLTVTDANVFLGRIQAQHFPKVFGEKADQALDTATVAEQFTDLAKQLQMSPEKLAEGALSIAVEHMANAVQKISGERGYDVADYTLVSFGGAGGQHACAVADKLGMTSILLHPYSGVLSAYGMGLAQKRIIETESYNLPLTQISANSFTQQLHQQIRKATIQLEAQNDSLQTQNIQLHLQYQGSDTLLDISYADDLSVADYLRQFAQQHQQEFGFIQGDTPVMINSVSVEAIGQSHQQQLSLTHRNSRQAEPIDNCRCYLDGKWQQIPLYQRGDLGSAQTINGPALILEPTGTLLVSPNWQAQLQADGQLLMTKESIAEQLPLNRQAARSDADPVQLALFNSRFMAVAEQMGVTLAKTAHSVNIKERLDFSCALFDKNGQLIANAPHVPVHLGSMGESVKTVIQKASNNAIGALKPGDAYVLNNPYAGGTHLPDVTLISPVFVDDKLAFFVASRGHHADIGGKTPGSMPADSRHIKEEGVLLDCVLAVKQGQLQRSELEKILLESKYPVRNLKQNLNDLQAQIAANQQGINGLNTLCKQFGLQTVSRYMDHVLDHAENAVKNLINELSDGEFCYQTDQNTEVCVKITVNHHRQTARIDFSGTSLQQYNNFNAPYAITRAATLYVLRTLVNQPIPLNDGFLRPIDLQVPAGSMLNPDYPAAVVAGNVETSQVVTDTLYGALQIQAASQGTMNNLTFGDDTWQYYETICGGTGGGIDYNGCDAIHSHMTNSRLTDPEVLELRYPVRLETFAIRKNSGGNGLFKGGNGCERHFRFLKPMTVSILSNHRKVAPYGMAGGADGSLGRQYVIKADNSMSVDLASTITLEMKANDTLVMQTPGGGGYGSATAKDK
;
A
#
# COMPACT_ATOMS: atom_id res chain seq x y z
N MET A 1 34.22 36.43 23.51
CA MET A 1 32.94 35.71 23.71
C MET A 1 32.04 36.14 22.57
N THR A 2 31.79 35.28 21.60
CA THR A 2 30.80 35.54 20.54
C THR A 2 29.43 35.67 21.21
N GLU A 3 28.71 36.77 20.97
CA GLU A 3 27.33 36.91 21.44
C GLU A 3 26.52 35.72 20.92
N LYS A 4 25.87 34.97 21.81
CA LYS A 4 24.97 33.88 21.42
C LYS A 4 23.81 34.48 20.60
N GLN A 5 23.53 33.90 19.45
CA GLN A 5 22.48 34.34 18.52
C GLN A 5 21.21 33.49 18.70
N TRP A 6 20.08 33.95 18.16
CA TRP A 6 18.84 33.18 18.11
C TRP A 6 18.96 31.97 17.19
N GLN A 7 18.27 30.88 17.51
CA GLN A 7 18.00 29.78 16.58
C GLN A 7 16.50 29.56 16.50
N PHE A 8 15.98 29.29 15.31
CA PHE A 8 14.56 29.00 15.10
C PHE A 8 14.39 27.61 14.49
N TRP A 9 13.49 26.82 15.05
CA TRP A 9 13.12 25.51 14.56
C TRP A 9 11.62 25.50 14.27
N ILE A 10 11.27 25.21 13.02
CA ILE A 10 9.94 25.50 12.49
C ILE A 10 9.40 24.27 11.79
N ASP A 11 8.18 23.88 12.12
CA ASP A 11 7.42 22.92 11.33
C ASP A 11 6.21 23.63 10.72
N ARG A 12 6.26 23.83 9.40
CA ARG A 12 5.13 24.41 8.66
C ARG A 12 4.19 23.30 8.22
N GLY A 13 3.26 22.94 9.11
CA GLY A 13 2.17 22.01 8.86
C GLY A 13 1.07 22.59 7.96
N GLY A 14 0.05 21.78 7.63
CA GLY A 14 -1.06 22.20 6.79
C GLY A 14 -2.04 23.17 7.48
N THR A 15 -2.27 22.99 8.78
CA THR A 15 -3.19 23.85 9.56
C THR A 15 -2.44 24.90 10.37
N PHE A 16 -1.40 24.49 11.09
CA PHE A 16 -0.62 25.35 11.96
C PHE A 16 0.87 25.27 11.62
N THR A 17 1.56 26.39 11.83
CA THR A 17 3.00 26.48 11.83
C THR A 17 3.47 26.53 13.28
N ASP A 18 4.26 25.53 13.65
CA ASP A 18 4.78 25.33 14.99
C ASP A 18 6.22 25.83 15.05
N ILE A 19 6.51 26.72 15.99
CA ILE A 19 7.80 27.41 16.09
C ILE A 19 8.38 27.22 17.47
N ILE A 20 9.64 26.80 17.52
CA ILE A 20 10.48 26.82 18.71
C ILE A 20 11.63 27.79 18.47
N ALA A 21 11.81 28.73 19.38
CA ALA A 21 12.92 29.68 19.35
C ALA A 21 13.86 29.44 20.53
N LEU A 22 15.13 29.19 20.26
CA LEU A 22 16.19 29.20 21.27
C LEU A 22 16.77 30.61 21.32
N ASP A 23 16.60 31.27 22.46
CA ASP A 23 17.09 32.63 22.64
C ASP A 23 18.61 32.68 22.94
N PRO A 24 19.25 33.85 22.83
CA PRO A 24 20.65 34.06 23.22
C PRO A 24 21.03 33.63 24.64
N LYS A 25 20.06 33.50 25.56
CA LYS A 25 20.30 33.06 26.94
C LYS A 25 20.26 31.54 27.07
N GLY A 26 19.75 30.84 26.06
CA GLY A 26 19.58 29.39 26.03
C GLY A 26 18.20 28.93 26.49
N GLU A 27 17.20 29.81 26.53
CA GLU A 27 15.82 29.48 26.88
C GLU A 27 15.00 29.15 25.61
N LEU A 28 14.14 28.13 25.71
CA LEU A 28 13.25 27.72 24.64
C LEU A 28 11.89 28.39 24.79
N HIS A 29 11.40 28.95 23.69
CA HIS A 29 10.09 29.60 23.60
C HIS A 29 9.28 28.94 22.49
N THR A 30 7.98 28.77 22.67
CA THR A 30 7.08 28.17 21.68
C THR A 30 6.06 29.16 21.16
N HIS A 31 5.71 29.05 19.89
CA HIS A 31 4.63 29.83 19.28
C HIS A 31 3.92 29.01 18.21
N LYS A 32 2.60 29.21 18.07
CA LYS A 32 1.76 28.50 17.12
C LYS A 32 0.93 29.51 16.34
N LEU A 33 1.05 29.46 15.02
CA LEU A 33 0.39 30.36 14.09
C LEU A 33 -0.43 29.55 13.09
N LEU A 34 -1.48 30.13 12.51
CA LEU A 34 -2.15 29.51 11.36
C LEU A 34 -1.18 29.49 10.17
N SER A 35 -1.05 28.35 9.50
CA SER A 35 -0.12 28.22 8.36
C SER A 35 -0.46 29.13 7.19
N GLU A 36 -1.74 29.47 7.04
CA GLU A 36 -2.23 30.42 6.06
C GLU A 36 -3.14 31.44 6.75
N ASN A 37 -2.72 32.70 6.76
CA ASN A 37 -3.51 33.84 7.24
C ASN A 37 -3.11 35.12 6.49
N PRO A 38 -3.46 35.23 5.19
CA PRO A 38 -2.96 36.29 4.31
C PRO A 38 -3.36 37.70 4.76
N GLU A 39 -4.41 37.83 5.57
CA GLU A 39 -4.82 39.11 6.17
C GLU A 39 -3.82 39.61 7.23
N GLN A 40 -3.07 38.70 7.85
CA GLN A 40 -2.15 39.00 8.94
C GLN A 40 -0.69 38.96 8.51
N TYR A 41 -0.28 37.99 7.70
CA TYR A 41 1.10 37.83 7.28
C TYR A 41 1.21 37.04 5.96
N THR A 42 2.28 37.32 5.20
CA THR A 42 2.59 36.63 3.94
C THR A 42 3.10 35.20 4.19
N ASP A 43 3.85 35.00 5.26
CA ASP A 43 4.39 33.70 5.65
C ASP A 43 4.45 33.57 7.19
N ALA A 44 3.99 32.43 7.70
CA ALA A 44 3.87 32.18 9.14
C ALA A 44 5.23 32.00 9.82
N ALA A 45 6.21 31.39 9.15
CA ALA A 45 7.54 31.19 9.71
C ALA A 45 8.25 32.54 9.92
N ILE A 46 8.22 33.41 8.90
CA ILE A 46 8.76 34.77 8.99
C ILE A 46 8.00 35.60 10.03
N ALA A 47 6.67 35.49 10.11
CA ALA A 47 5.88 36.18 11.13
C ALA A 47 6.27 35.78 12.56
N GLY A 48 6.49 34.49 12.80
CA GLY A 48 6.96 34.01 14.09
C GLY A 48 8.37 34.47 14.46
N ILE A 49 9.30 34.48 13.50
CA ILE A 49 10.65 35.06 13.72
C ILE A 49 10.55 36.54 14.10
N ARG A 50 9.70 37.31 13.39
CA ARG A 50 9.44 38.73 13.69
C ARG A 50 8.83 38.91 15.08
N HIS A 51 7.92 38.04 15.49
CA HIS A 51 7.31 38.05 16.82
C HIS A 51 8.38 37.95 17.93
N PHE A 52 9.26 36.95 17.87
CA PHE A 52 10.31 36.76 18.87
C PHE A 52 11.36 37.88 18.87
N LEU A 53 11.70 38.41 17.70
CA LEU A 53 12.61 39.56 17.57
C LEU A 53 11.94 40.91 17.89
N LYS A 54 10.62 40.92 18.17
CA LYS A 54 9.80 42.11 18.43
C LYS A 54 9.88 43.16 17.31
N LEU A 55 9.81 42.69 16.07
CA LEU A 55 9.87 43.52 14.86
C LEU A 55 8.46 43.78 14.32
N ASP A 56 8.25 44.96 13.74
CA ASP A 56 7.05 45.24 12.94
C ASP A 56 7.10 44.53 11.57
N LYS A 57 6.01 44.65 10.79
CA LYS A 57 5.88 43.99 9.47
C LYS A 57 6.85 44.53 8.40
N THR A 58 7.40 45.72 8.58
CA THR A 58 8.18 46.45 7.55
C THR A 58 9.69 46.47 7.82
N THR A 59 10.09 46.26 9.07
CA THR A 59 11.48 46.32 9.49
C THR A 59 12.25 45.13 8.92
N LYS A 60 13.46 45.34 8.39
CA LYS A 60 14.29 44.21 7.91
C LYS A 60 14.74 43.33 9.09
N ILE A 61 14.71 42.02 8.91
CA ILE A 61 15.19 41.07 9.92
C ILE A 61 16.72 41.17 10.02
N PRO A 62 17.28 41.41 11.22
CA PRO A 62 18.73 41.54 11.40
C PRO A 62 19.39 40.14 11.42
N ALA A 63 19.83 39.66 10.25
CA ALA A 63 20.46 38.34 10.09
C ALA A 63 21.60 38.06 11.09
N ALA A 64 22.39 39.07 11.45
CA ALA A 64 23.46 38.96 12.44
C ALA A 64 22.99 38.56 13.87
N LYS A 65 21.68 38.60 14.15
CA LYS A 65 21.10 38.11 15.42
C LYS A 65 20.65 36.66 15.36
N ILE A 66 20.69 36.02 14.20
CA ILE A 66 20.17 34.67 13.96
C ILE A 66 21.35 33.79 13.53
N ALA A 67 21.61 32.72 14.28
CA ALA A 67 22.62 31.73 13.92
C ALA A 67 22.10 30.82 12.80
N SER A 68 20.89 30.29 12.96
CA SER A 68 20.30 29.36 12.00
C SER A 68 18.78 29.31 12.08
N VAL A 69 18.17 28.90 10.97
CA VAL A 69 16.76 28.54 10.87
C VAL A 69 16.67 27.13 10.29
N LYS A 70 16.06 26.21 11.03
CA LYS A 70 15.83 24.82 10.62
C LYS A 70 14.35 24.60 10.42
N MET A 71 13.95 24.07 9.26
CA MET A 71 12.54 24.04 8.87
C MET A 71 12.09 22.72 8.24
N GLY A 72 10.96 22.17 8.68
CA GLY A 72 10.16 21.19 7.93
C GLY A 72 8.98 21.87 7.25
N THR A 73 8.51 21.32 6.13
CA THR A 73 7.40 21.92 5.39
C THR A 73 6.50 20.89 4.72
N THR A 74 5.19 21.13 4.79
CA THR A 74 4.17 20.35 4.09
C THR A 74 3.85 20.87 2.69
N VAL A 75 4.55 21.90 2.18
CA VAL A 75 4.28 22.52 0.87
C VAL A 75 4.32 21.49 -0.26
N ALA A 76 5.34 20.63 -0.31
CA ALA A 76 5.45 19.57 -1.32
C ALA A 76 4.32 18.55 -1.21
N THR A 77 4.07 18.06 0.01
CA THR A 77 3.01 17.09 0.29
C THR A 77 1.63 17.63 -0.12
N ASN A 78 1.32 18.88 0.25
CA ASN A 78 0.04 19.53 -0.08
C ASN A 78 -0.06 19.80 -1.59
N ALA A 79 1.01 20.28 -2.24
CA ALA A 79 1.02 20.48 -3.68
C ALA A 79 0.80 19.17 -4.45
N LEU A 80 1.30 18.05 -3.94
CA LEU A 80 1.07 16.72 -4.49
C LEU A 80 -0.38 16.26 -4.28
N LEU A 81 -0.91 16.38 -3.06
CA LEU A 81 -2.28 16.01 -2.70
C LEU A 81 -3.33 16.85 -3.47
N GLU A 82 -3.14 18.16 -3.51
CA GLU A 82 -4.05 19.12 -4.17
C GLU A 82 -3.82 19.21 -5.68
N ARG A 83 -2.82 18.48 -6.22
CA ARG A 83 -2.43 18.53 -7.63
C ARG A 83 -2.14 19.97 -8.12
N LYS A 84 -1.42 20.74 -7.30
CA LYS A 84 -1.00 22.13 -7.57
C LYS A 84 0.49 22.28 -7.88
N GLY A 85 1.11 21.25 -8.47
CA GLY A 85 2.50 21.26 -8.95
C GLY A 85 2.75 22.21 -10.11
N ASP A 86 4.02 22.34 -10.52
CA ASP A 86 4.35 23.04 -11.76
C ASP A 86 3.95 22.25 -13.00
N VAL A 87 3.78 22.93 -14.12
CA VAL A 87 3.41 22.29 -15.38
C VAL A 87 4.62 21.55 -15.97
N THR A 88 4.58 20.22 -15.88
CA THR A 88 5.70 19.33 -16.24
C THR A 88 5.44 18.58 -17.54
N ALA A 89 6.46 18.48 -18.39
CA ALA A 89 6.52 17.56 -19.53
C ALA A 89 7.38 16.34 -19.20
N LEU A 90 7.07 15.19 -19.82
CA LEU A 90 7.85 13.96 -19.77
C LEU A 90 8.55 13.73 -21.11
N LEU A 91 9.82 13.37 -21.08
CA LEU A 91 10.56 12.92 -22.26
C LEU A 91 11.11 11.50 -22.03
N THR A 92 10.82 10.58 -22.95
CA THR A 92 11.18 9.16 -22.82
C THR A 92 11.57 8.51 -24.15
N ASN A 93 11.95 7.23 -24.13
CA ASN A 93 12.31 6.48 -25.33
C ASN A 93 11.09 6.28 -26.23
N GLN A 94 11.31 6.22 -27.54
CA GLN A 94 10.28 5.86 -28.51
C GLN A 94 9.63 4.50 -28.19
N GLY A 95 8.30 4.45 -28.25
CA GLY A 95 7.47 3.29 -27.92
C GLY A 95 6.97 3.24 -26.47
N PHE A 96 7.29 4.23 -25.62
CA PHE A 96 7.01 4.23 -24.18
C PHE A 96 6.23 5.46 -23.67
N ALA A 97 5.64 6.27 -24.56
CA ALA A 97 4.87 7.47 -24.17
C ALA A 97 3.82 7.19 -23.09
N ASP A 98 3.06 6.10 -23.24
CA ASP A 98 1.97 5.77 -22.32
C ASP A 98 2.41 4.88 -21.15
N ALA A 99 3.67 4.44 -21.09
CA ALA A 99 4.13 3.41 -20.16
C ALA A 99 3.95 3.82 -18.68
N LEU A 100 4.22 5.09 -18.32
CA LEU A 100 3.97 5.58 -16.96
C LEU A 100 2.48 5.78 -16.65
N GLN A 101 1.67 6.10 -17.67
CA GLN A 101 0.22 6.19 -17.53
C GLN A 101 -0.36 4.80 -17.28
N ILE A 102 0.00 3.80 -18.10
CA ILE A 102 -0.40 2.40 -17.93
C ILE A 102 0.13 1.84 -16.61
N GLY A 103 1.34 2.24 -16.21
CA GLY A 103 1.96 1.84 -14.95
C GLY A 103 2.10 0.32 -14.86
N TYR A 104 1.56 -0.27 -13.78
CA TYR A 104 1.56 -1.71 -13.56
C TYR A 104 0.25 -2.40 -13.96
N GLN A 105 -0.57 -1.81 -14.83
CA GLN A 105 -1.83 -2.34 -15.40
C GLN A 105 -2.95 -2.79 -14.42
N HIS A 106 -2.70 -2.82 -13.10
CA HIS A 106 -3.68 -3.21 -12.09
C HIS A 106 -4.62 -2.06 -11.72
N ARG A 107 -5.83 -2.43 -11.29
CA ARG A 107 -6.84 -1.51 -10.73
C ARG A 107 -6.53 -1.20 -9.27
N PRO A 108 -6.66 0.07 -8.84
CA PRO A 108 -6.57 0.44 -7.42
C PRO A 108 -7.65 -0.21 -6.55
N ASP A 109 -8.89 -0.27 -7.05
CA ASP A 109 -10.01 -0.99 -6.42
C ASP A 109 -10.51 -2.07 -7.39
N ILE A 110 -10.40 -3.33 -6.99
CA ILE A 110 -10.78 -4.49 -7.82
C ILE A 110 -12.30 -4.65 -8.00
N PHE A 111 -13.09 -4.06 -7.10
CA PHE A 111 -14.55 -4.17 -7.09
C PHE A 111 -15.24 -2.93 -7.66
N ALA A 112 -14.50 -1.86 -7.97
CA ALA A 112 -15.03 -0.67 -8.62
C ALA A 112 -15.42 -0.96 -10.08
N LEU A 113 -16.68 -0.65 -10.42
CA LEU A 113 -17.16 -0.67 -11.81
C LEU A 113 -16.60 0.53 -12.60
N LYS A 114 -16.66 1.73 -12.00
CA LYS A 114 -15.99 2.93 -12.49
C LYS A 114 -14.55 2.95 -11.97
N ILE A 115 -13.61 2.53 -12.81
CA ILE A 115 -12.20 2.47 -12.42
C ILE A 115 -11.58 3.88 -12.51
N GLU A 116 -11.20 4.43 -11.36
CA GLU A 116 -10.52 5.72 -11.28
C GLU A 116 -9.00 5.54 -11.16
N ARG A 117 -8.27 5.97 -12.19
CA ARG A 117 -6.80 5.97 -12.18
C ARG A 117 -6.29 7.30 -11.61
N PRO A 118 -5.19 7.29 -10.84
CA PRO A 118 -4.48 8.51 -10.53
C PRO A 118 -4.08 9.24 -11.82
N LEU A 119 -4.43 10.52 -11.94
CA LEU A 119 -4.02 11.33 -13.09
C LEU A 119 -2.49 11.43 -13.14
N PRO A 120 -1.88 11.34 -14.34
CA PRO A 120 -0.47 11.65 -14.51
C PRO A 120 -0.12 13.05 -14.01
N LEU A 121 1.06 13.21 -13.40
CA LEU A 121 1.54 14.51 -12.94
C LEU A 121 2.15 15.36 -14.08
N TYR A 122 2.46 14.75 -15.22
CA TYR A 122 2.87 15.45 -16.43
C TYR A 122 1.66 15.76 -17.32
N ARG A 123 1.74 16.86 -18.09
CA ARG A 123 0.68 17.25 -19.04
C ARG A 123 0.95 16.83 -20.48
N GLU A 124 2.22 16.67 -20.84
CA GLU A 124 2.65 16.28 -22.18
C GLU A 124 3.74 15.23 -22.07
N VAL A 125 3.78 14.30 -23.02
CA VAL A 125 4.83 13.29 -23.15
C VAL A 125 5.39 13.30 -24.57
N ILE A 126 6.72 13.32 -24.68
CA ILE A 126 7.42 13.24 -25.96
C ILE A 126 8.39 12.06 -25.96
N GLU A 127 8.41 11.37 -27.09
CA GLU A 127 9.30 10.27 -27.38
C GLU A 127 10.49 10.71 -28.24
N VAL A 128 11.68 10.19 -27.93
CA VAL A 128 12.89 10.41 -28.74
C VAL A 128 13.57 9.08 -29.09
N PRO A 129 14.19 8.97 -30.28
CA PRO A 129 15.00 7.80 -30.64
C PRO A 129 16.30 7.75 -29.84
N GLY A 130 16.71 6.54 -29.47
CA GLY A 130 17.87 6.29 -28.61
C GLY A 130 17.55 5.21 -27.60
N ARG A 131 18.43 4.23 -27.43
CA ARG A 131 18.15 3.05 -26.61
C ARG A 131 19.40 2.36 -26.07
N LEU A 132 19.31 1.94 -24.81
CA LEU A 132 20.26 1.05 -24.15
C LEU A 132 19.67 -0.35 -24.01
N ASP A 133 20.51 -1.38 -23.92
CA ASP A 133 20.11 -2.73 -23.52
C ASP A 133 20.22 -2.94 -21.99
N ALA A 134 19.77 -4.11 -21.53
CA ALA A 134 19.78 -4.49 -20.10
C ALA A 134 21.17 -4.63 -19.47
N THR A 135 22.24 -4.47 -20.24
CA THR A 135 23.62 -4.43 -19.75
C THR A 135 24.20 -3.01 -19.77
N GLY A 136 23.40 -2.00 -20.15
CA GLY A 136 23.81 -0.59 -20.24
C GLY A 136 24.54 -0.23 -21.53
N HIS A 137 24.62 -1.14 -22.51
CA HIS A 137 25.26 -0.87 -23.79
C HIS A 137 24.30 -0.12 -24.74
N GLU A 138 24.84 0.84 -25.49
CA GLU A 138 24.09 1.60 -26.48
C GLU A 138 23.80 0.74 -27.72
N ILE A 139 22.52 0.51 -27.98
CA ILE A 139 22.04 -0.25 -29.15
C ILE A 139 21.40 0.66 -30.21
N GLU A 140 20.92 1.83 -29.80
CA GLU A 140 20.46 2.89 -30.71
C GLU A 140 21.00 4.23 -30.19
N LYS A 141 21.65 5.00 -31.07
CA LYS A 141 22.19 6.31 -30.72
C LYS A 141 21.08 7.33 -30.52
N LEU A 142 21.22 8.18 -29.51
CA LEU A 142 20.32 9.31 -29.29
C LEU A 142 20.30 10.26 -30.51
N ASP A 143 19.13 10.48 -31.09
CA ASP A 143 18.96 11.41 -32.21
C ASP A 143 18.94 12.86 -31.71
N LYS A 144 20.10 13.51 -31.76
CA LYS A 144 20.27 14.89 -31.32
C LYS A 144 19.34 15.88 -32.01
N ALA A 145 19.13 15.74 -33.32
CA ALA A 145 18.37 16.72 -34.09
C ALA A 145 16.88 16.67 -33.72
N LYS A 146 16.30 15.47 -33.68
CA LYS A 146 14.91 15.28 -33.25
C LYS A 146 14.71 15.66 -31.79
N THR A 147 15.67 15.32 -30.92
CA THR A 147 15.59 15.66 -29.50
C THR A 147 15.62 17.17 -29.27
N LEU A 148 16.52 17.91 -29.94
CA LEU A 148 16.55 19.37 -29.84
C LEU A 148 15.27 20.02 -30.34
N GLN A 149 14.73 19.53 -31.46
CA GLN A 149 13.45 20.03 -31.98
C GLN A 149 12.29 19.78 -31.01
N ALA A 150 12.22 18.57 -30.43
CA ALA A 150 11.23 18.22 -29.42
C ALA A 150 11.31 19.14 -28.18
N LEU A 151 12.52 19.35 -27.65
CA LEU A 151 12.75 20.22 -26.51
C LEU A 151 12.36 21.67 -26.81
N GLN A 152 12.72 22.19 -27.99
CA GLN A 152 12.37 23.54 -28.41
C GLN A 152 10.85 23.71 -28.51
N ASN A 153 10.16 22.74 -29.11
CA ASN A 153 8.69 22.76 -29.24
C ASN A 153 8.01 22.80 -27.86
N LEU A 154 8.47 21.98 -26.89
CA LEU A 154 7.95 22.02 -25.52
C LEU A 154 8.20 23.38 -24.87
N PHE A 155 9.40 23.93 -25.04
CA PHE A 155 9.73 25.23 -24.48
C PHE A 155 8.84 26.35 -25.05
N ASP A 156 8.60 26.32 -26.36
CA ASP A 156 7.75 27.29 -27.06
C ASP A 156 6.27 27.17 -26.66
N GLN A 157 5.81 25.97 -26.27
CA GLN A 157 4.49 25.73 -25.69
C GLN A 157 4.35 26.22 -24.23
N GLY A 158 5.44 26.69 -23.61
CA GLY A 158 5.44 27.26 -22.26
C GLY A 158 5.90 26.31 -21.16
N TYR A 159 6.33 25.08 -21.49
CA TYR A 159 6.89 24.17 -20.48
C TYR A 159 8.23 24.70 -19.95
N ARG A 160 8.40 24.70 -18.63
CA ARG A 160 9.64 25.10 -17.95
C ARG A 160 10.19 24.03 -17.01
N SER A 161 9.39 23.00 -16.73
CA SER A 161 9.80 21.80 -16.00
C SER A 161 9.76 20.56 -16.90
N LEU A 162 10.81 19.75 -16.84
CA LEU A 162 11.00 18.57 -17.68
C LEU A 162 11.50 17.37 -16.85
N ALA A 163 10.80 16.25 -16.94
CA ALA A 163 11.27 14.95 -16.47
C ALA A 163 11.83 14.14 -17.65
N ILE A 164 13.03 13.57 -17.50
CA ILE A 164 13.70 12.74 -18.53
C ILE A 164 13.87 11.33 -17.98
N VAL A 165 13.25 10.35 -18.63
CA VAL A 165 13.23 8.95 -18.17
C VAL A 165 13.57 8.03 -19.34
N PHE A 166 14.74 7.42 -19.32
CA PHE A 166 15.14 6.41 -20.30
C PHE A 166 15.34 5.03 -19.67
N LEU A 167 15.06 3.99 -20.46
CA LEU A 167 15.28 2.59 -20.08
C LEU A 167 16.78 2.31 -19.89
N HIS A 168 17.08 1.60 -18.80
CA HIS A 168 18.42 1.22 -18.34
C HIS A 168 19.36 2.39 -18.03
N SER A 169 18.83 3.60 -17.84
CA SER A 169 19.65 4.77 -17.47
C SER A 169 20.31 4.65 -16.10
N TYR A 170 19.77 3.80 -15.21
CA TYR A 170 20.38 3.46 -13.92
C TYR A 170 21.75 2.74 -14.06
N LEU A 171 22.01 2.09 -15.20
CA LEU A 171 23.30 1.49 -15.53
C LEU A 171 24.23 2.46 -16.28
N ASN A 172 23.65 3.31 -17.14
CA ASN A 172 24.37 4.26 -17.97
C ASN A 172 23.49 5.47 -18.29
N ASP A 173 23.76 6.59 -17.63
CA ASP A 173 22.91 7.78 -17.68
C ASP A 173 23.29 8.78 -18.79
N ARG A 174 24.24 8.41 -19.66
CA ARG A 174 24.82 9.31 -20.66
C ARG A 174 23.77 9.98 -21.55
N HIS A 175 22.76 9.25 -22.01
CA HIS A 175 21.68 9.82 -22.83
C HIS A 175 20.89 10.86 -22.04
N GLU A 176 20.50 10.56 -20.80
CA GLU A 176 19.76 11.51 -19.97
C GLU A 176 20.58 12.77 -19.69
N GLN A 177 21.88 12.63 -19.38
CA GLN A 177 22.77 13.77 -19.15
C GLN A 177 22.89 14.69 -20.38
N GLN A 178 22.98 14.11 -21.58
CA GLN A 178 23.04 14.87 -22.84
C GLN A 178 21.76 15.66 -23.08
N VAL A 179 20.59 15.02 -22.94
CA VAL A 179 19.29 15.70 -23.08
C VAL A 179 19.13 16.79 -22.04
N ALA A 180 19.52 16.54 -20.78
CA ALA A 180 19.43 17.52 -19.72
C ALA A 180 20.29 18.76 -19.98
N ALA A 181 21.50 18.57 -20.52
CA ALA A 181 22.36 19.68 -20.93
C ALA A 181 21.72 20.53 -22.03
N TRP A 182 21.10 19.89 -23.04
CA TRP A 182 20.41 20.60 -24.11
C TRP A 182 19.16 21.34 -23.63
N ALA A 183 18.35 20.72 -22.76
CA ALA A 183 17.18 21.37 -22.16
C ALA A 183 17.56 22.62 -21.36
N LYS A 184 18.64 22.53 -20.56
CA LYS A 184 19.18 23.70 -19.82
C LYS A 184 19.67 24.80 -20.76
N GLN A 185 20.30 24.45 -21.88
CA GLN A 185 20.74 25.44 -22.89
C GLN A 185 19.57 26.16 -23.57
N ILE A 186 18.43 25.47 -23.78
CA ILE A 186 17.21 26.06 -24.34
C ILE A 186 16.54 27.02 -23.33
N GLY A 187 16.65 26.74 -22.04
CA GLY A 187 16.17 27.62 -20.96
C GLY A 187 15.17 26.98 -19.99
N PHE A 188 15.03 25.65 -19.99
CA PHE A 188 14.24 24.96 -18.96
C PHE A 188 14.80 25.27 -17.56
N GLN A 189 13.92 25.66 -16.64
CA GLN A 189 14.28 26.07 -15.28
C GLN A 189 14.41 24.89 -14.33
N GLN A 190 13.67 23.81 -14.59
CA GLN A 190 13.76 22.56 -13.86
C GLN A 190 13.91 21.40 -14.86
N VAL A 191 14.93 20.58 -14.64
CA VAL A 191 15.19 19.36 -15.41
C VAL A 191 15.59 18.26 -14.44
N SER A 192 14.76 17.23 -14.32
CA SER A 192 15.01 16.06 -13.48
C SER A 192 15.30 14.86 -14.36
N THR A 193 16.46 14.22 -14.18
CA THR A 193 16.84 12.98 -14.88
C THR A 193 16.61 11.80 -13.95
N SER A 194 16.17 10.68 -14.53
CA SER A 194 15.75 9.53 -13.73
C SER A 194 16.90 8.85 -13.01
N ALA A 195 18.08 8.76 -13.64
CA ALA A 195 19.27 8.20 -13.02
C ALA A 195 19.81 9.03 -11.83
N ALA A 196 19.62 10.36 -11.86
CA ALA A 196 20.01 11.24 -10.75
C ALA A 196 18.96 11.28 -9.62
N THR A 197 17.69 11.06 -9.98
CA THR A 197 16.58 11.06 -9.03
C THR A 197 16.50 9.77 -8.24
N SER A 198 16.69 8.63 -8.92
CA SER A 198 16.70 7.29 -8.34
C SER A 198 17.58 6.37 -9.18
N SER A 199 18.73 5.97 -8.65
CA SER A 199 19.75 5.12 -9.30
C SER A 199 19.40 3.62 -9.33
N LEU A 200 18.12 3.28 -9.10
CA LEU A 200 17.65 1.91 -8.99
C LEU A 200 16.91 1.46 -10.26
N ILE A 201 16.90 0.13 -10.48
CA ILE A 201 16.09 -0.52 -11.52
C ILE A 201 14.58 -0.27 -11.31
N LYS A 202 13.77 -0.60 -12.32
CA LYS A 202 12.31 -0.46 -12.46
C LYS A 202 11.91 0.85 -13.12
N TYR A 203 11.68 0.81 -14.42
CA TYR A 203 11.36 1.97 -15.25
C TYR A 203 10.11 2.72 -14.77
N VAL A 204 9.04 2.00 -14.39
CA VAL A 204 7.78 2.65 -13.98
C VAL A 204 7.97 3.43 -12.68
N SER A 205 8.54 2.80 -11.65
CA SER A 205 8.72 3.43 -10.33
C SER A 205 9.79 4.52 -10.36
N ARG A 206 10.90 4.31 -11.08
CA ARG A 206 11.94 5.34 -11.30
C ARG A 206 11.35 6.53 -12.06
N GLY A 207 10.59 6.28 -13.12
CA GLY A 207 9.94 7.31 -13.91
C GLY A 207 8.95 8.14 -13.11
N ARG A 208 8.08 7.52 -12.31
CA ARG A 208 7.14 8.21 -11.41
C ARG A 208 7.85 9.13 -10.42
N THR A 209 8.92 8.65 -9.80
CA THR A 209 9.75 9.44 -8.87
C THR A 209 10.35 10.67 -9.55
N THR A 210 10.84 10.51 -10.78
CA THR A 210 11.44 11.59 -11.57
C THR A 210 10.42 12.66 -11.95
N VAL A 211 9.20 12.24 -12.29
CA VAL A 211 8.09 13.17 -12.58
C VAL A 211 7.68 13.92 -11.32
N VAL A 212 7.58 13.25 -10.15
CA VAL A 212 7.29 13.91 -8.87
C VAL A 212 8.32 14.99 -8.57
N ASP A 213 9.60 14.68 -8.74
CA ASP A 213 10.66 15.66 -8.51
C ASP A 213 10.53 16.88 -9.43
N ALA A 214 10.37 16.67 -10.73
CA ALA A 214 10.18 17.76 -11.70
C ALA A 214 8.92 18.59 -11.41
N TYR A 215 7.85 17.95 -10.93
CA TYR A 215 6.57 18.57 -10.60
C TYR A 215 6.61 19.43 -9.33
N LEU A 216 7.34 18.99 -8.30
CA LEU A 216 7.35 19.63 -6.97
C LEU A 216 8.53 20.59 -6.75
N SER A 217 9.71 20.29 -7.31
CA SER A 217 10.93 21.08 -7.12
C SER A 217 10.76 22.58 -7.41
N PRO A 218 10.06 23.02 -8.48
CA PRO A 218 9.88 24.45 -8.75
C PRO A 218 9.08 25.19 -7.67
N ILE A 219 8.05 24.54 -7.11
CA ILE A 219 7.22 25.14 -6.04
C ILE A 219 8.02 25.30 -4.76
N LEU A 220 8.75 24.24 -4.39
CA LEU A 220 9.60 24.29 -3.23
C LEU A 220 10.67 25.38 -3.39
N ARG A 221 11.32 25.46 -4.55
CA ARG A 221 12.33 26.48 -4.79
C ARG A 221 11.78 27.89 -4.62
N ARG A 222 10.58 28.19 -5.14
CA ARG A 222 9.91 29.49 -4.93
C ARG A 222 9.67 29.79 -3.45
N TYR A 223 9.20 28.81 -2.68
CA TYR A 223 8.99 28.96 -1.24
C TYR A 223 10.31 29.18 -0.48
N VAL A 224 11.32 28.38 -0.79
CA VAL A 224 12.67 28.50 -0.21
C VAL A 224 13.27 29.87 -0.52
N GLU A 225 13.19 30.34 -1.76
CA GLU A 225 13.66 31.66 -2.19
C GLU A 225 12.91 32.80 -1.47
N GLN A 226 11.60 32.67 -1.26
CA GLN A 226 10.80 33.64 -0.50
C GLN A 226 11.30 33.77 0.95
N VAL A 227 11.56 32.64 1.63
CA VAL A 227 12.07 32.64 3.00
C VAL A 227 13.50 33.15 3.06
N ALA A 228 14.35 32.73 2.11
CA ALA A 228 15.75 33.14 2.03
C ALA A 228 15.90 34.65 1.76
N ALA A 229 14.99 35.25 0.98
CA ALA A 229 15.00 36.69 0.71
C ALA A 229 14.77 37.55 1.97
N GLU A 230 14.00 37.06 2.94
CA GLU A 230 13.78 37.72 4.23
C GLU A 230 14.93 37.48 5.23
N LEU A 231 15.78 36.48 4.99
CA LEU A 231 16.84 36.00 5.88
C LEU A 231 18.23 35.96 5.21
N PRO A 232 18.70 37.04 4.57
CA PRO A 232 19.95 37.02 3.83
C PRO A 232 21.15 36.74 4.74
N GLY A 233 21.95 35.72 4.39
CA GLY A 233 23.17 35.35 5.12
C GLY A 233 22.94 34.54 6.41
N VAL A 234 21.70 34.11 6.68
CA VAL A 234 21.39 33.15 7.75
C VAL A 234 21.55 31.72 7.23
N ASP A 235 22.06 30.80 8.05
CA ASP A 235 22.12 29.37 7.73
C ASP A 235 20.69 28.78 7.75
N LEU A 236 20.10 28.64 6.55
CA LEU A 236 18.74 28.12 6.34
C LEU A 236 18.81 26.65 5.93
N GLN A 237 18.22 25.79 6.75
CA GLN A 237 18.28 24.33 6.61
C GLN A 237 16.87 23.75 6.54
N PHE A 238 16.69 22.74 5.68
CA PHE A 238 15.41 22.07 5.48
C PHE A 238 15.49 20.59 5.84
N MET A 239 14.44 20.09 6.49
CA MET A 239 14.28 18.68 6.80
C MET A 239 13.91 17.89 5.55
N GLN A 240 14.53 16.73 5.39
CA GLN A 240 14.26 15.77 4.32
C GLN A 240 13.45 14.58 4.84
N SER A 241 12.78 13.88 3.93
CA SER A 241 11.92 12.73 4.23
C SER A 241 12.59 11.60 5.03
N PHE A 242 13.92 11.48 4.96
CA PHE A 242 14.70 10.46 5.68
C PHE A 242 15.23 10.93 7.05
N GLY A 243 14.81 12.10 7.53
CA GLY A 243 15.15 12.62 8.87
C GLY A 243 16.48 13.40 8.94
N GLY A 244 17.08 13.74 7.79
CA GLY A 244 18.27 14.57 7.68
C GLY A 244 17.97 16.02 7.34
N LEU A 245 18.86 16.93 7.70
CA LEU A 245 18.83 18.31 7.22
C LEU A 245 19.68 18.47 5.94
N THR A 246 19.24 19.37 5.07
CA THR A 246 20.01 19.84 3.92
C THR A 246 19.96 21.37 3.80
N SER A 247 20.92 21.96 3.12
CA SER A 247 20.90 23.38 2.75
C SER A 247 19.74 23.70 1.79
N ALA A 248 19.22 24.93 1.88
CA ALA A 248 18.18 25.48 1.01
C ALA A 248 18.37 25.18 -0.49
N GLU A 249 19.60 25.27 -1.00
CA GLU A 249 19.93 25.13 -2.43
C GLU A 249 19.86 23.68 -2.93
N GLN A 250 20.03 22.70 -2.02
CA GLN A 250 20.04 21.27 -2.33
C GLN A 250 18.69 20.60 -2.06
N PHE A 251 17.70 21.33 -1.52
CA PHE A 251 16.40 20.79 -1.18
C PHE A 251 15.53 20.57 -2.43
N GLN A 252 15.20 19.31 -2.70
CA GLN A 252 14.44 18.89 -3.90
C GLN A 252 13.03 18.40 -3.57
N GLY A 253 12.16 18.43 -4.59
CA GLY A 253 10.76 18.02 -4.55
C GLY A 253 10.53 16.65 -3.92
N LYS A 254 11.29 15.66 -4.42
CA LYS A 254 11.20 14.27 -3.97
C LYS A 254 11.58 14.06 -2.50
N ASP A 255 12.46 14.91 -1.96
CA ASP A 255 13.03 14.77 -0.61
C ASP A 255 12.24 15.54 0.45
N ALA A 256 11.21 16.31 0.05
CA ALA A 256 10.44 17.17 0.94
C ALA A 256 9.13 16.54 1.42
N ILE A 257 8.69 15.46 0.77
CA ILE A 257 7.42 14.79 1.05
C ILE A 257 7.50 14.15 2.44
N LEU A 258 6.51 14.44 3.31
CA LEU A 258 6.51 13.99 4.70
C LEU A 258 7.72 14.47 5.54
N SER A 259 8.37 15.57 5.17
CA SER A 259 9.49 16.14 5.94
C SER A 259 9.11 16.62 7.35
N GLY A 260 7.88 17.12 7.55
CA GLY A 260 7.36 17.53 8.87
C GLY A 260 7.33 16.35 9.86
N PRO A 261 6.55 15.28 9.56
CA PRO A 261 6.51 14.06 10.37
C PRO A 261 7.88 13.44 10.61
N ALA A 262 8.80 13.50 9.63
CA ALA A 262 10.16 13.01 9.80
C ALA A 262 10.90 13.69 10.98
N GLY A 263 10.69 14.99 11.18
CA GLY A 263 11.21 15.69 12.36
C GLY A 263 10.62 15.17 13.67
N GLY A 264 9.31 14.87 13.70
CA GLY A 264 8.66 14.26 14.86
C GLY A 264 9.30 12.95 15.29
N ILE A 265 9.62 12.09 14.32
CA ILE A 265 10.30 10.80 14.55
C ILE A 265 11.73 11.00 15.08
N VAL A 266 12.49 11.93 14.49
CA VAL A 266 13.83 12.27 14.98
C VAL A 266 13.78 12.73 16.43
N ALA A 267 12.80 13.58 16.78
CA ALA A 267 12.62 14.00 18.16
C ALA A 267 12.17 12.86 19.08
N ALA A 268 11.24 12.01 18.66
CA ALA A 268 10.78 10.88 19.44
C ALA A 268 11.95 9.93 19.79
N ALA A 269 12.77 9.57 18.80
CA ALA A 269 13.95 8.74 18.99
C ALA A 269 14.97 9.39 19.96
N LYS A 270 15.34 10.65 19.70
CA LYS A 270 16.34 11.36 20.53
C LYS A 270 15.87 11.61 21.96
N THR A 271 14.57 11.84 22.15
CA THR A 271 13.95 12.05 23.47
C THR A 271 13.89 10.75 24.26
N ALA A 272 13.54 9.64 23.60
CA ALA A 272 13.53 8.32 24.21
C ALA A 272 14.94 7.85 24.59
N GLU A 273 15.94 8.08 23.73
CA GLU A 273 17.35 7.79 24.03
C GLU A 273 17.84 8.52 25.29
N GLN A 274 17.43 9.78 25.46
CA GLN A 274 17.75 10.56 26.67
C GLN A 274 17.11 9.96 27.94
N ALA A 275 15.94 9.33 27.80
CA ALA A 275 15.27 8.59 28.86
C ALA A 275 15.80 7.14 29.02
N GLY A 276 16.81 6.73 28.25
CA GLY A 276 17.37 5.37 28.28
C GLY A 276 16.49 4.31 27.59
N LEU A 277 15.55 4.74 26.75
CA LEU A 277 14.61 3.89 26.03
C LEU A 277 15.00 3.82 24.55
N ASN A 278 15.38 2.63 24.08
CA ASN A 278 15.86 2.45 22.70
C ASN A 278 14.83 1.81 21.76
N ASN A 279 13.78 1.21 22.33
CA ASN A 279 12.73 0.48 21.61
C ASN A 279 11.41 1.24 21.76
N ILE A 280 11.03 1.99 20.72
CA ILE A 280 9.83 2.83 20.75
C ILE A 280 8.96 2.68 19.52
N ILE A 281 7.68 2.99 19.72
CA ILE A 281 6.74 3.31 18.65
C ILE A 281 6.42 4.80 18.75
N GLY A 282 6.74 5.56 17.70
CA GLY A 282 6.32 6.94 17.55
C GLY A 282 4.84 7.02 17.17
N PHE A 283 4.09 7.89 17.84
CA PHE A 283 2.66 8.07 17.63
C PHE A 283 2.31 9.58 17.62
N ASP A 284 2.26 10.15 16.41
CA ASP A 284 1.87 11.54 16.16
C ASP A 284 0.40 11.62 15.77
N MET A 285 -0.47 12.15 16.61
CA MET A 285 -1.87 12.34 16.25
C MET A 285 -2.22 13.82 16.16
N GLY A 286 -2.54 14.25 14.94
CA GLY A 286 -2.99 15.59 14.60
C GLY A 286 -4.51 15.71 14.44
N GLY A 287 -4.93 16.79 13.78
CA GLY A 287 -6.33 17.02 13.44
C GLY A 287 -6.84 16.18 12.28
N THR A 288 -5.99 15.77 11.34
CA THR A 288 -6.44 15.12 10.10
C THR A 288 -6.07 13.64 10.04
N SER A 289 -4.91 13.30 10.59
CA SER A 289 -4.30 11.98 10.48
C SER A 289 -3.50 11.64 11.74
N THR A 290 -3.07 10.38 11.79
CA THR A 290 -2.07 9.88 12.72
C THR A 290 -0.88 9.33 11.95
N ASP A 291 0.33 9.74 12.31
CA ASP A 291 1.57 9.20 11.77
C ASP A 291 2.24 8.28 12.80
N VAL A 292 2.56 7.06 12.37
CA VAL A 292 3.17 6.03 13.23
C VAL A 292 4.52 5.61 12.68
N SER A 293 5.49 5.40 13.55
CA SER A 293 6.84 4.95 13.20
C SER A 293 7.42 3.97 14.21
N HIS A 294 8.41 3.17 13.81
CA HIS A 294 9.16 2.30 14.71
C HIS A 294 10.64 2.74 14.81
N TYR A 295 11.22 2.57 16.00
CA TYR A 295 12.64 2.83 16.26
C TYR A 295 13.18 1.84 17.29
N ALA A 296 14.23 1.13 16.93
CA ALA A 296 14.94 0.16 17.77
C ALA A 296 16.46 0.39 17.71
N GLY A 297 16.90 1.58 18.15
CA GLY A 297 18.31 2.01 18.10
C GLY A 297 18.82 2.47 16.72
N GLN A 298 18.04 2.31 15.66
CA GLN A 298 18.30 2.86 14.33
C GLN A 298 16.99 3.27 13.65
N PHE A 299 17.08 4.26 12.76
CA PHE A 299 15.93 4.71 11.96
C PHE A 299 15.62 3.69 10.88
N GLU A 300 14.38 3.23 10.85
CA GLU A 300 13.87 2.41 9.74
C GLU A 300 13.50 3.28 8.56
N ARG A 301 13.78 2.76 7.36
CA ARG A 301 13.57 3.47 6.11
C ARG A 301 12.83 2.58 5.13
N SER A 302 11.92 3.18 4.39
CA SER A 302 11.30 2.58 3.22
C SER A 302 11.91 3.16 1.94
N PHE A 303 12.15 2.29 0.96
CA PHE A 303 12.69 2.64 -0.36
C PHE A 303 11.63 2.59 -1.46
N GLU A 304 10.42 2.12 -1.15
CA GLU A 304 9.25 2.17 -2.03
C GLU A 304 8.05 2.64 -1.22
N THR A 305 7.58 3.86 -1.46
CA THR A 305 6.45 4.47 -0.75
C THR A 305 5.38 4.94 -1.72
N GLN A 306 4.12 4.96 -1.28
CA GLN A 306 3.01 5.51 -2.06
C GLN A 306 2.41 6.71 -1.31
N VAL A 307 2.45 7.88 -1.95
CA VAL A 307 1.87 9.11 -1.40
C VAL A 307 0.92 9.72 -2.43
N ALA A 308 -0.31 10.05 -2.02
CA ALA A 308 -1.35 10.61 -2.91
C ALA A 308 -1.62 9.75 -4.17
N GLY A 309 -1.51 8.43 -4.04
CA GLY A 309 -1.66 7.47 -5.14
C GLY A 309 -0.45 7.37 -6.09
N VAL A 310 0.64 8.09 -5.80
CA VAL A 310 1.87 8.07 -6.60
C VAL A 310 2.94 7.24 -5.89
N GLU A 311 3.41 6.19 -6.54
CA GLU A 311 4.52 5.37 -6.07
C GLU A 311 5.87 6.07 -6.34
N MET A 312 6.76 6.04 -5.36
CA MET A 312 8.08 6.68 -5.41
C MET A 312 9.16 5.76 -4.85
N ARG A 313 10.39 5.91 -5.36
CA ARG A 313 11.59 5.21 -4.90
C ARG A 313 12.65 6.18 -4.39
N VAL A 314 12.38 6.78 -3.25
CA VAL A 314 13.35 7.60 -2.50
C VAL A 314 13.43 7.11 -1.06
N PRO A 315 14.60 7.18 -0.41
CA PRO A 315 14.72 6.84 1.00
C PRO A 315 13.85 7.78 1.82
N MET A 316 12.91 7.24 2.58
CA MET A 316 12.10 7.97 3.54
C MET A 316 12.15 7.24 4.87
N LEU A 317 11.99 7.96 5.99
CA LEU A 317 11.65 7.29 7.24
C LEU A 317 10.38 6.47 7.01
N ASP A 318 10.32 5.31 7.64
CA ASP A 318 9.15 4.43 7.48
C ASP A 318 7.99 4.98 8.33
N ILE A 319 7.19 5.84 7.69
CA ILE A 319 6.05 6.52 8.31
C ILE A 319 4.77 5.92 7.77
N HIS A 320 3.96 5.36 8.66
CA HIS A 320 2.63 4.89 8.33
C HIS A 320 1.60 5.92 8.76
N THR A 321 1.03 6.62 7.77
CA THR A 321 -0.06 7.57 7.98
C THR A 321 -1.41 6.87 7.93
N VAL A 322 -2.24 7.11 8.93
CA VAL A 322 -3.63 6.65 8.98
C VAL A 322 -4.59 7.83 8.98
N ALA A 323 -5.67 7.71 8.21
CA ALA A 323 -6.76 8.68 8.14
C ALA A 323 -7.66 8.67 9.40
N ALA A 324 -7.03 8.70 10.57
CA ALA A 324 -7.63 8.76 11.88
C ALA A 324 -6.96 9.91 12.63
N GLY A 325 -7.63 11.07 12.72
CA GLY A 325 -7.21 12.23 13.51
C GLY A 325 -8.39 12.82 14.27
N GLY A 326 -8.17 13.93 14.98
CA GLY A 326 -9.25 14.59 15.75
C GLY A 326 -10.46 15.03 14.89
N GLY A 327 -10.24 15.35 13.63
CA GLY A 327 -11.23 15.77 12.66
C GLY A 327 -11.87 14.63 11.86
N SER A 328 -11.49 13.36 12.09
CA SER A 328 -12.11 12.23 11.39
C SER A 328 -13.61 12.18 11.66
N ILE A 329 -14.40 12.16 10.58
CA ILE A 329 -15.85 12.31 10.63
C ILE A 329 -16.49 11.05 11.20
N ILE A 330 -17.42 11.23 12.15
CA ILE A 330 -18.27 10.18 12.70
C ILE A 330 -19.59 10.19 11.92
N SER A 331 -19.88 9.08 11.25
CA SER A 331 -21.06 8.95 10.40
C SER A 331 -21.72 7.58 10.57
N ARG A 332 -22.90 7.43 9.96
CA ARG A 332 -23.63 6.17 9.88
C ARG A 332 -23.80 5.78 8.42
N LEU A 333 -23.46 4.53 8.09
CA LEU A 333 -23.86 3.91 6.84
C LEU A 333 -24.74 2.70 7.17
N HIS A 334 -26.01 2.74 6.78
CA HIS A 334 -27.02 1.77 7.20
C HIS A 334 -27.10 1.64 8.74
N ASN A 335 -26.84 0.47 9.33
CA ASN A 335 -26.84 0.27 10.79
C ASN A 335 -25.41 0.18 11.38
N GLU A 336 -24.40 0.59 10.62
CA GLU A 336 -22.99 0.54 11.03
C GLU A 336 -22.48 1.95 11.37
N LEU A 337 -21.76 2.05 12.49
CA LEU A 337 -21.04 3.24 12.89
C LEU A 337 -19.69 3.32 12.15
N ARG A 338 -19.37 4.48 11.58
CA ARG A 338 -18.12 4.71 10.85
C ARG A 338 -17.37 5.91 11.37
N VAL A 339 -16.05 5.81 11.33
CA VAL A 339 -15.14 6.90 11.69
C VAL A 339 -14.04 7.02 10.64
N GLY A 340 -13.99 8.15 9.94
CA GLY A 340 -13.12 8.34 8.78
C GLY A 340 -13.55 7.53 7.54
N PRO A 341 -12.74 7.52 6.46
CA PRO A 341 -11.44 8.20 6.33
C PRO A 341 -11.55 9.72 6.10
N GLU A 342 -12.74 10.23 5.81
CA GLU A 342 -12.96 11.66 5.61
C GLU A 342 -12.69 12.45 6.90
N SER A 343 -12.14 13.67 6.74
CA SER A 343 -11.81 14.58 7.83
C SER A 343 -12.46 15.94 7.60
N ALA A 344 -12.97 16.54 8.68
CA ALA A 344 -13.50 17.90 8.66
C ALA A 344 -12.40 18.98 8.62
N GLY A 345 -11.12 18.60 8.78
CA GLY A 345 -9.98 19.51 8.82
C GLY A 345 -10.13 20.58 9.92
N ALA A 346 -9.70 21.81 9.62
CA ALA A 346 -9.91 22.97 10.49
C ALA A 346 -11.04 23.90 10.01
N ASN A 347 -11.53 23.70 8.78
CA ASN A 347 -12.62 24.48 8.20
C ASN A 347 -13.45 23.58 7.24
N PRO A 348 -14.74 23.31 7.52
CA PRO A 348 -15.50 23.82 8.66
C PRO A 348 -15.01 23.30 10.02
N GLY A 349 -14.21 22.22 10.04
CA GLY A 349 -13.69 21.62 11.28
C GLY A 349 -14.75 20.82 12.04
N PRO A 350 -14.41 20.31 13.24
CA PRO A 350 -15.36 19.66 14.14
C PRO A 350 -16.62 20.51 14.41
N ALA A 351 -17.74 19.86 14.73
CA ALA A 351 -18.99 20.55 15.08
C ALA A 351 -18.78 21.56 16.23
N ALA A 352 -17.91 21.24 17.20
CA ALA A 352 -17.55 22.10 18.31
C ALA A 352 -16.88 23.44 17.89
N TYR A 353 -16.39 23.58 16.66
CA TYR A 353 -15.66 24.77 16.20
C TYR A 353 -16.56 25.95 15.81
N ARG A 354 -17.90 25.80 15.87
CA ARG A 354 -18.88 26.85 15.56
C ARG A 354 -18.87 27.31 14.10
N ARG A 355 -18.63 26.39 13.17
CA ARG A 355 -18.54 26.67 11.71
C ARG A 355 -19.41 25.75 10.84
N GLY A 356 -20.40 25.10 11.44
CA GLY A 356 -21.31 24.19 10.73
C GLY A 356 -20.68 22.86 10.31
N GLY A 357 -19.65 22.41 11.04
CA GLY A 357 -18.97 21.14 10.79
C GLY A 357 -19.74 19.90 11.26
N PRO A 358 -19.37 18.70 10.76
CA PRO A 358 -19.95 17.43 11.18
C PRO A 358 -19.39 16.95 12.54
N LEU A 359 -20.00 15.92 13.14
CA LEU A 359 -19.42 15.21 14.29
C LEU A 359 -18.06 14.58 13.94
N THR A 360 -17.07 14.76 14.81
CA THR A 360 -15.74 14.15 14.68
C THR A 360 -15.22 13.49 15.96
N VAL A 361 -14.05 12.85 15.88
CA VAL A 361 -13.33 12.28 17.05
C VAL A 361 -13.11 13.32 18.16
N THR A 362 -12.76 14.56 17.81
CA THR A 362 -12.65 15.68 18.76
C THR A 362 -14.00 15.97 19.41
N ASP A 363 -15.11 15.96 18.66
CA ASP A 363 -16.44 16.15 19.22
C ASP A 363 -16.81 15.02 20.19
N ALA A 364 -16.42 13.77 19.91
CA ALA A 364 -16.61 12.66 20.85
C ALA A 364 -15.82 12.88 22.16
N ASN A 365 -14.57 13.35 22.08
CA ASN A 365 -13.78 13.70 23.27
C ASN A 365 -14.39 14.88 24.05
N VAL A 366 -14.94 15.89 23.35
CA VAL A 366 -15.67 17.01 23.99
C VAL A 366 -16.95 16.50 24.66
N PHE A 367 -17.75 15.69 23.96
CA PHE A 367 -19.01 15.16 24.46
C PHE A 367 -18.82 14.30 25.72
N LEU A 368 -17.78 13.45 25.74
CA LEU A 368 -17.46 12.57 26.86
C LEU A 368 -16.67 13.28 27.98
N GLY A 369 -16.40 14.58 27.86
CA GLY A 369 -15.66 15.36 28.86
C GLY A 369 -14.14 15.10 28.88
N ARG A 370 -13.58 14.39 27.91
CA ARG A 370 -12.12 14.19 27.80
C ARG A 370 -11.40 15.48 27.39
N ILE A 371 -12.09 16.39 26.71
CA ILE A 371 -11.68 17.78 26.47
C ILE A 371 -12.64 18.72 27.23
N GLN A 372 -12.09 19.61 28.04
CA GLN A 372 -12.86 20.55 28.86
C GLN A 372 -12.94 21.92 28.19
N ALA A 373 -14.11 22.27 27.63
CA ALA A 373 -14.31 23.50 26.85
C ALA A 373 -13.95 24.79 27.61
N GLN A 374 -14.11 24.80 28.94
CA GLN A 374 -13.79 25.95 29.80
C GLN A 374 -12.28 26.22 29.96
N HIS A 375 -11.46 25.17 29.77
CA HIS A 375 -10.01 25.22 29.87
C HIS A 375 -9.33 25.20 28.49
N PHE A 376 -10.12 25.18 27.42
CA PHE A 376 -9.63 25.26 26.05
C PHE A 376 -9.51 26.73 25.61
N PRO A 377 -8.51 27.11 24.79
CA PRO A 377 -8.39 28.48 24.28
C PRO A 377 -9.66 28.98 23.59
N LYS A 378 -10.08 30.20 23.94
CA LYS A 378 -11.27 30.86 23.36
C LYS A 378 -10.94 31.47 22.00
N VAL A 379 -10.83 30.62 20.98
CA VAL A 379 -10.40 31.01 19.62
C VAL A 379 -11.46 30.72 18.55
N PHE A 380 -12.69 30.39 18.94
CA PHE A 380 -13.77 29.98 18.03
C PHE A 380 -14.85 31.06 17.86
N GLY A 381 -15.79 30.83 16.94
CA GLY A 381 -16.84 31.77 16.58
C GLY A 381 -16.37 32.86 15.60
N GLU A 382 -17.30 33.70 15.13
CA GLU A 382 -17.03 34.73 14.10
C GLU A 382 -15.94 35.73 14.50
N LYS A 383 -15.76 35.98 15.80
CA LYS A 383 -14.77 36.92 16.37
C LYS A 383 -13.53 36.25 16.96
N ALA A 384 -13.43 34.92 16.87
CA ALA A 384 -12.34 34.12 17.44
C ALA A 384 -12.10 34.36 18.95
N ASP A 385 -13.19 34.49 19.72
CA ASP A 385 -13.19 34.81 21.16
C ASP A 385 -14.10 33.89 21.99
N GLN A 386 -14.65 32.83 21.39
CA GLN A 386 -15.58 31.90 22.04
C GLN A 386 -14.94 30.54 22.32
N ALA A 387 -15.49 29.84 23.32
CA ALA A 387 -15.13 28.46 23.65
C ALA A 387 -15.78 27.45 22.68
N LEU A 388 -15.34 26.19 22.74
CA LEU A 388 -15.93 25.06 22.02
C LEU A 388 -17.44 24.96 22.27
N ASP A 389 -18.19 24.54 21.25
CA ASP A 389 -19.65 24.45 21.30
C ASP A 389 -20.15 23.08 21.75
N THR A 390 -20.22 22.88 23.07
CA THR A 390 -20.68 21.63 23.65
C THR A 390 -22.17 21.35 23.41
N ALA A 391 -22.99 22.39 23.19
CA ALA A 391 -24.42 22.25 22.97
C ALA A 391 -24.73 21.61 21.61
N THR A 392 -24.13 22.16 20.54
CA THR A 392 -24.26 21.63 19.17
C THR A 392 -23.78 20.18 19.08
N VAL A 393 -22.65 19.87 19.74
CA VAL A 393 -22.12 18.49 19.80
C VAL A 393 -23.12 17.54 20.47
N ALA A 394 -23.70 17.92 21.61
CA ALA A 394 -24.65 17.10 22.34
C ALA A 394 -25.94 16.84 21.55
N GLU A 395 -26.44 17.86 20.84
CA GLU A 395 -27.60 17.74 19.95
C GLU A 395 -27.34 16.74 18.82
N GLN A 396 -26.23 16.91 18.09
CA GLN A 396 -25.89 16.03 16.96
C GLN A 396 -25.66 14.57 17.40
N PHE A 397 -24.97 14.33 18.53
CA PHE A 397 -24.82 12.96 19.05
C PHE A 397 -26.15 12.35 19.47
N THR A 398 -27.04 13.14 20.06
CA THR A 398 -28.38 12.69 20.44
C THR A 398 -29.19 12.24 19.23
N ASP A 399 -29.11 12.99 18.14
CA ASP A 399 -29.83 12.66 16.90
C ASP A 399 -29.24 11.45 16.19
N LEU A 400 -27.91 11.32 16.13
CA LEU A 400 -27.27 10.13 15.57
C LEU A 400 -27.55 8.87 16.41
N ALA A 401 -27.58 9.01 17.74
CA ALA A 401 -27.86 7.90 18.67
C ALA A 401 -29.29 7.36 18.57
N LYS A 402 -30.28 8.24 18.35
CA LYS A 402 -31.67 7.83 18.05
C LYS A 402 -31.74 6.94 16.81
N GLN A 403 -30.96 7.25 15.78
CA GLN A 403 -30.94 6.45 14.54
C GLN A 403 -30.34 5.06 14.74
N LEU A 404 -29.35 4.93 15.62
CA LEU A 404 -28.66 3.66 15.93
C LEU A 404 -29.26 2.90 17.13
N GLN A 405 -30.36 3.40 17.70
CA GLN A 405 -31.05 2.80 18.86
C GLN A 405 -30.10 2.52 20.05
N MET A 406 -29.19 3.45 20.35
CA MET A 406 -28.28 3.38 21.49
C MET A 406 -28.19 4.71 22.24
N SER A 407 -27.51 4.75 23.40
CA SER A 407 -27.29 6.01 24.10
C SER A 407 -26.23 6.87 23.40
N PRO A 408 -26.32 8.21 23.46
CA PRO A 408 -25.31 9.10 22.90
C PRO A 408 -23.90 8.84 23.44
N GLU A 409 -23.79 8.49 24.73
CA GLU A 409 -22.50 8.18 25.36
C GLU A 409 -21.89 6.90 24.80
N LYS A 410 -22.70 5.83 24.63
CA LYS A 410 -22.23 4.57 24.04
C LYS A 410 -21.82 4.77 22.59
N LEU A 411 -22.55 5.61 21.84
CA LEU A 411 -22.22 5.98 20.46
C LEU A 411 -20.87 6.70 20.38
N ALA A 412 -20.66 7.74 21.19
CA ALA A 412 -19.42 8.50 21.21
C ALA A 412 -18.23 7.64 21.67
N GLU A 413 -18.39 6.84 22.73
CA GLU A 413 -17.34 5.91 23.19
C GLU A 413 -17.03 4.81 22.15
N GLY A 414 -18.06 4.33 21.44
CA GLY A 414 -17.91 3.40 20.33
C GLY A 414 -17.14 4.00 19.15
N ALA A 415 -17.41 5.26 18.80
CA ALA A 415 -16.67 5.98 17.76
C ALA A 415 -15.18 6.12 18.13
N LEU A 416 -14.87 6.47 19.38
CA LEU A 416 -13.48 6.51 19.86
C LEU A 416 -12.82 5.13 19.81
N SER A 417 -13.56 4.07 20.13
CA SER A 417 -13.05 2.70 20.06
C SER A 417 -12.70 2.27 18.64
N ILE A 418 -13.51 2.67 17.64
CA ILE A 418 -13.22 2.43 16.21
C ILE A 418 -11.98 3.20 15.78
N ALA A 419 -11.86 4.49 16.14
CA ALA A 419 -10.68 5.29 15.83
C ALA A 419 -9.40 4.69 16.45
N VAL A 420 -9.47 4.26 17.72
CA VAL A 420 -8.36 3.60 18.41
C VAL A 420 -7.99 2.28 17.74
N GLU A 421 -8.96 1.50 17.27
CA GLU A 421 -8.67 0.25 16.55
C GLU A 421 -7.95 0.53 15.22
N HIS A 422 -8.38 1.54 14.45
CA HIS A 422 -7.67 1.93 13.22
C HIS A 422 -6.23 2.35 13.49
N MET A 423 -5.99 3.12 14.56
CA MET A 423 -4.64 3.54 14.97
C MET A 423 -3.79 2.37 15.47
N ALA A 424 -4.36 1.46 16.28
CA ALA A 424 -3.65 0.28 16.77
C ALA A 424 -3.30 -0.70 15.63
N ASN A 425 -4.20 -0.90 14.66
CA ASN A 425 -3.94 -1.72 13.48
C ASN A 425 -2.79 -1.14 12.64
N ALA A 426 -2.64 0.18 12.60
CA ALA A 426 -1.51 0.84 11.95
C ALA A 426 -0.17 0.46 12.60
N VAL A 427 -0.11 0.53 13.94
CA VAL A 427 1.07 0.14 14.71
C VAL A 427 1.36 -1.36 14.54
N GLN A 428 0.33 -2.20 14.56
CA GLN A 428 0.48 -3.64 14.34
C GLN A 428 0.95 -3.98 12.92
N LYS A 429 0.62 -3.16 11.92
CA LYS A 429 1.13 -3.35 10.56
C LYS A 429 2.65 -3.21 10.52
N ILE A 430 3.19 -2.20 11.21
CA ILE A 430 4.64 -1.98 11.33
C ILE A 430 5.31 -3.18 11.99
N SER A 431 4.73 -3.68 13.10
CA SER A 431 5.33 -4.78 13.86
C SER A 431 5.20 -6.13 13.16
N GLY A 432 4.02 -6.43 12.60
CA GLY A 432 3.69 -7.71 11.99
C GLY A 432 4.43 -7.97 10.68
N GLU A 433 4.72 -6.92 9.91
CA GLU A 433 5.49 -7.03 8.67
C GLU A 433 6.98 -7.38 8.88
N ARG A 434 7.49 -7.19 10.10
CA ARG A 434 8.91 -7.35 10.47
C ARG A 434 9.15 -8.39 11.58
N GLY A 435 8.08 -8.89 12.19
CA GLY A 435 8.14 -9.89 13.26
C GLY A 435 8.47 -9.34 14.66
N TYR A 436 8.18 -8.05 14.93
CA TYR A 436 8.40 -7.45 16.26
C TYR A 436 7.23 -7.71 17.21
N ASP A 437 7.54 -8.01 18.48
CA ASP A 437 6.58 -7.94 19.57
C ASP A 437 6.63 -6.55 20.19
N VAL A 438 5.59 -5.75 19.94
CA VAL A 438 5.51 -4.36 20.40
C VAL A 438 5.04 -4.22 21.84
N ALA A 439 4.65 -5.29 22.53
CA ALA A 439 4.22 -5.22 23.92
C ALA A 439 5.34 -4.71 24.86
N ASP A 440 6.59 -5.01 24.53
CA ASP A 440 7.79 -4.59 25.28
C ASP A 440 8.32 -3.20 24.88
N TYR A 441 7.67 -2.52 23.94
CA TYR A 441 8.07 -1.21 23.44
C TYR A 441 7.42 -0.08 24.25
N THR A 442 8.03 1.10 24.22
CA THR A 442 7.42 2.33 24.76
C THR A 442 6.72 3.12 23.66
N LEU A 443 5.47 3.51 23.87
CA LEU A 443 4.74 4.40 22.96
C LEU A 443 5.16 5.86 23.20
N VAL A 444 5.84 6.49 22.26
CA VAL A 444 6.15 7.93 22.35
C VAL A 444 5.02 8.71 21.69
N SER A 445 4.17 9.32 22.52
CA SER A 445 2.97 10.03 22.04
C SER A 445 3.22 11.52 21.90
N PHE A 446 2.85 12.06 20.74
CA PHE A 446 2.96 13.47 20.41
C PHE A 446 1.84 13.90 19.43
N GLY A 447 1.88 15.16 19.01
CA GLY A 447 0.78 15.79 18.29
C GLY A 447 -0.34 16.27 19.23
N GLY A 448 -1.13 17.25 18.77
CA GLY A 448 -2.12 17.93 19.63
C GLY A 448 -3.26 17.04 20.15
N ALA A 449 -3.51 15.90 19.49
CA ALA A 449 -4.55 14.94 19.89
C ALA A 449 -3.98 13.61 20.44
N GLY A 450 -2.67 13.36 20.35
CA GLY A 450 -2.07 12.07 20.73
C GLY A 450 -2.34 11.67 22.19
N GLY A 451 -2.13 12.62 23.10
CA GLY A 451 -2.35 12.42 24.53
C GLY A 451 -3.78 12.05 24.93
N GLN A 452 -4.77 12.29 24.07
CA GLN A 452 -6.18 11.96 24.31
C GLN A 452 -6.45 10.46 24.10
N HIS A 453 -5.59 9.77 23.33
CA HIS A 453 -5.79 8.40 22.87
C HIS A 453 -4.64 7.44 23.24
N ALA A 454 -3.48 7.96 23.68
CA ALA A 454 -2.27 7.19 23.94
C ALA A 454 -2.49 5.94 24.82
N CYS A 455 -3.16 6.08 25.97
CA CYS A 455 -3.45 4.94 26.86
C CYS A 455 -4.31 3.88 26.17
N ALA A 456 -5.35 4.28 25.42
CA ALA A 456 -6.25 3.35 24.76
C ALA A 456 -5.56 2.58 23.62
N VAL A 457 -4.67 3.26 22.88
CA VAL A 457 -3.84 2.63 21.84
C VAL A 457 -2.83 1.67 22.48
N ALA A 458 -2.13 2.09 23.53
CA ALA A 458 -1.18 1.25 24.26
C ALA A 458 -1.87 -0.01 24.85
N ASP A 459 -3.04 0.14 25.45
CA ASP A 459 -3.83 -0.97 25.99
C ASP A 459 -4.21 -2.00 24.92
N LYS A 460 -4.54 -1.53 23.71
CA LYS A 460 -4.86 -2.41 22.57
C LYS A 460 -3.66 -3.16 22.04
N LEU A 461 -2.48 -2.56 22.12
CA LEU A 461 -1.21 -3.13 21.68
C LEU A 461 -0.54 -3.99 22.75
N GLY A 462 -1.09 -4.03 23.98
CA GLY A 462 -0.46 -4.73 25.11
C GLY A 462 0.75 -4.02 25.69
N MET A 463 0.99 -2.76 25.31
CA MET A 463 2.10 -1.95 25.81
C MET A 463 1.87 -1.51 27.25
N THR A 464 2.96 -1.36 28.01
CA THR A 464 2.93 -1.01 29.43
C THR A 464 3.56 0.35 29.74
N SER A 465 4.15 1.02 28.74
CA SER A 465 4.92 2.25 28.90
C SER A 465 4.56 3.26 27.80
N ILE A 466 4.36 4.52 28.17
CA ILE A 466 4.11 5.65 27.26
C ILE A 466 5.01 6.81 27.69
N LEU A 467 5.65 7.49 26.74
CA LEU A 467 6.50 8.66 26.99
C LEU A 467 5.93 9.90 26.30
N LEU A 468 5.83 11.02 27.03
CA LEU A 468 5.41 12.31 26.49
C LEU A 468 6.38 13.44 26.87
N HIS A 469 6.99 14.02 25.84
CA HIS A 469 7.86 15.19 25.97
C HIS A 469 7.07 16.46 26.35
N PRO A 470 7.65 17.45 27.08
CA PRO A 470 6.99 18.72 27.38
C PRO A 470 6.48 19.51 26.17
N TYR A 471 7.11 19.27 25.01
CA TYR A 471 6.76 19.90 23.73
C TYR A 471 6.03 18.94 22.79
N SER A 472 5.31 17.95 23.33
CA SER A 472 4.52 16.94 22.60
C SER A 472 3.72 17.53 21.43
N GLY A 473 3.02 18.64 21.63
CA GLY A 473 2.18 19.25 20.59
C GLY A 473 2.92 20.10 19.54
N VAL A 474 4.25 20.26 19.67
CA VAL A 474 5.15 20.92 18.69
C VAL A 474 6.44 20.10 18.48
N LEU A 475 6.36 18.78 18.71
CA LEU A 475 7.54 17.91 18.82
C LEU A 475 8.31 17.81 17.49
N SER A 476 7.61 17.91 16.36
CA SER A 476 8.21 17.94 15.03
C SER A 476 9.18 19.11 14.86
N ALA A 477 8.79 20.32 15.28
CA ALA A 477 9.67 21.49 15.28
C ALA A 477 10.88 21.29 16.22
N TYR A 478 10.70 20.65 17.38
CA TYR A 478 11.81 20.29 18.27
C TYR A 478 12.80 19.33 17.59
N GLY A 479 12.28 18.34 16.87
CA GLY A 479 13.07 17.40 16.09
C GLY A 479 13.88 18.05 14.97
N MET A 480 13.35 19.10 14.32
CA MET A 480 14.12 19.92 13.38
C MET A 480 15.37 20.51 14.06
N GLY A 481 15.22 20.96 15.31
CA GLY A 481 16.33 21.42 16.14
C GLY A 481 17.41 20.36 16.35
N LEU A 482 16.98 19.16 16.77
CA LEU A 482 17.82 18.01 17.10
C LEU A 482 18.49 17.36 15.88
N ALA A 483 17.96 17.58 14.68
CA ALA A 483 18.46 16.95 13.47
C ALA A 483 19.84 17.49 13.04
N GLN A 484 20.58 16.60 12.36
CA GLN A 484 21.90 16.83 11.79
C GLN A 484 21.82 16.84 10.26
N LYS A 485 22.79 17.48 9.60
CA LYS A 485 22.95 17.33 8.16
C LYS A 485 23.33 15.89 7.83
N ARG A 486 22.70 15.33 6.80
CA ARG A 486 22.91 13.95 6.38
C ARG A 486 22.87 13.84 4.86
N ILE A 487 23.77 13.03 4.31
CA ILE A 487 23.77 12.64 2.90
C ILE A 487 23.60 11.13 2.83
N ILE A 488 22.65 10.67 2.03
CA ILE A 488 22.48 9.24 1.72
C ILE A 488 22.75 9.05 0.24
N GLU A 489 23.77 8.24 -0.05
CA GLU A 489 24.11 7.78 -1.39
C GLU A 489 23.82 6.29 -1.48
N THR A 490 23.02 5.88 -2.46
CA THR A 490 22.69 4.46 -2.71
C THR A 490 23.08 4.08 -4.13
N GLU A 491 23.87 3.02 -4.27
CA GLU A 491 24.30 2.50 -5.57
C GLU A 491 24.01 0.99 -5.66
N SER A 492 23.56 0.53 -6.83
CA SER A 492 23.35 -0.90 -7.11
C SER A 492 24.67 -1.59 -7.46
N TYR A 493 24.93 -2.73 -6.83
CA TYR A 493 26.12 -3.55 -7.08
C TYR A 493 25.77 -4.85 -7.79
N ASN A 494 24.71 -5.54 -7.36
CA ASN A 494 24.28 -6.85 -7.88
C ASN A 494 25.40 -7.90 -7.98
N LEU A 495 26.19 -8.04 -6.91
CA LEU A 495 27.33 -8.98 -6.84
C LEU A 495 27.10 -10.08 -5.79
N PRO A 496 27.65 -11.29 -5.94
CA PRO A 496 27.65 -12.28 -4.86
C PRO A 496 28.34 -11.73 -3.60
N LEU A 497 27.81 -12.01 -2.41
CA LEU A 497 28.40 -11.58 -1.14
C LEU A 497 29.85 -12.07 -0.95
N THR A 498 30.22 -13.18 -1.60
CA THR A 498 31.59 -13.69 -1.62
C THR A 498 32.60 -12.73 -2.25
N GLN A 499 32.14 -11.72 -3.00
CA GLN A 499 32.97 -10.68 -3.62
C GLN A 499 33.10 -9.41 -2.78
N ILE A 500 32.57 -9.38 -1.55
CA ILE A 500 32.67 -8.21 -0.66
C ILE A 500 34.12 -7.80 -0.35
N SER A 501 35.06 -8.75 -0.41
CA SER A 501 36.50 -8.50 -0.22
C SER A 501 37.27 -8.28 -1.53
N ALA A 502 36.58 -8.24 -2.69
CA ALA A 502 37.22 -7.99 -3.97
C ALA A 502 37.66 -6.51 -4.09
N ASN A 503 38.86 -6.27 -4.63
CA ASN A 503 39.40 -4.92 -4.82
C ASN A 503 38.46 -4.00 -5.60
N SER A 504 37.71 -4.52 -6.57
CA SER A 504 36.73 -3.75 -7.34
C SER A 504 35.58 -3.24 -6.47
N PHE A 505 35.06 -4.07 -5.56
CA PHE A 505 34.01 -3.68 -4.62
C PHE A 505 34.52 -2.60 -3.66
N THR A 506 35.69 -2.80 -3.05
CA THR A 506 36.28 -1.82 -2.13
C THR A 506 36.54 -0.47 -2.80
N GLN A 507 37.03 -0.47 -4.05
CA GLN A 507 37.25 0.77 -4.81
C GLN A 507 35.93 1.52 -5.08
N GLN A 508 34.89 0.80 -5.49
CA GLN A 508 33.55 1.40 -5.71
C GLN A 508 32.98 1.95 -4.40
N LEU A 509 33.05 1.19 -3.31
CA LEU A 509 32.57 1.63 -1.99
C LEU A 509 33.31 2.89 -1.52
N HIS A 510 34.65 2.93 -1.65
CA HIS A 510 35.43 4.10 -1.29
C HIS A 510 35.08 5.33 -2.14
N GLN A 511 34.77 5.14 -3.43
CA GLN A 511 34.30 6.21 -4.30
C GLN A 511 32.95 6.75 -3.85
N GLN A 512 32.01 5.87 -3.50
CA GLN A 512 30.69 6.23 -2.96
C GLN A 512 30.81 6.98 -1.62
N ILE A 513 31.64 6.49 -0.70
CA ILE A 513 31.94 7.17 0.57
C ILE A 513 32.48 8.57 0.33
N ARG A 514 33.48 8.69 -0.57
CA ARG A 514 34.07 9.99 -0.89
C ARG A 514 33.04 10.94 -1.50
N LYS A 515 32.14 10.45 -2.35
CA LYS A 515 31.06 11.23 -2.95
C LYS A 515 30.12 11.78 -1.87
N ALA A 516 29.67 10.95 -0.94
CA ALA A 516 28.82 11.36 0.17
C ALA A 516 29.49 12.42 1.07
N THR A 517 30.78 12.22 1.39
CA THR A 517 31.56 13.17 2.19
C THR A 517 31.73 14.52 1.49
N ILE A 518 32.05 14.54 0.18
CA ILE A 518 32.19 15.78 -0.59
C ILE A 518 30.87 16.57 -0.62
N GLN A 519 29.74 15.89 -0.74
CA GLN A 519 28.43 16.55 -0.72
C GLN A 519 28.11 17.17 0.63
N LEU A 520 28.48 16.50 1.73
CA LEU A 520 28.34 17.04 3.08
C LEU A 520 29.25 18.26 3.29
N GLU A 521 30.50 18.19 2.85
CA GLU A 521 31.47 19.29 2.89
C GLU A 521 31.00 20.51 2.07
N ALA A 522 30.36 20.27 0.92
CA ALA A 522 29.76 21.32 0.10
C ALA A 522 28.63 22.09 0.81
N GLN A 523 28.05 21.52 1.88
CA GLN A 523 27.08 22.20 2.73
C GLN A 523 27.70 22.88 3.96
N ASN A 524 29.03 23.12 3.94
CA ASN A 524 29.80 23.71 5.05
C ASN A 524 29.70 22.92 6.36
N ASP A 525 29.62 21.59 6.28
CA ASP A 525 29.68 20.70 7.44
C ASP A 525 30.85 19.71 7.28
N SER A 526 31.22 19.01 8.34
CA SER A 526 32.28 18.00 8.31
C SER A 526 31.76 16.66 8.82
N LEU A 527 32.29 15.58 8.26
CA LEU A 527 31.90 14.22 8.62
C LEU A 527 32.18 13.96 10.11
N GLN A 528 31.13 13.67 10.88
CA GLN A 528 31.24 13.18 12.26
C GLN A 528 31.22 11.66 12.29
N THR A 529 30.31 11.05 11.54
CA THR A 529 30.09 9.60 11.55
C THR A 529 29.61 9.15 10.18
N GLN A 530 29.99 7.94 9.80
CA GLN A 530 29.53 7.27 8.59
C GLN A 530 28.85 5.96 8.96
N ASN A 531 27.70 5.69 8.36
CA ASN A 531 27.03 4.40 8.45
C ASN A 531 26.98 3.80 7.04
N ILE A 532 27.32 2.52 6.93
CA ILE A 532 27.30 1.80 5.65
C ILE A 532 26.40 0.59 5.85
N GLN A 533 25.39 0.46 4.99
CA GLN A 533 24.44 -0.66 5.01
C GLN A 533 24.54 -1.44 3.71
N LEU A 534 24.68 -2.76 3.83
CA LEU A 534 24.55 -3.70 2.74
C LEU A 534 23.09 -4.13 2.64
N HIS A 535 22.49 -3.94 1.47
CA HIS A 535 21.16 -4.47 1.18
C HIS A 535 21.34 -5.87 0.57
N LEU A 536 21.21 -6.90 1.41
CA LEU A 536 21.47 -8.28 1.03
C LEU A 536 20.17 -9.01 0.68
N GLN A 537 20.26 -9.93 -0.27
CA GLN A 537 19.13 -10.80 -0.64
C GLN A 537 19.61 -12.19 -1.05
N TYR A 538 18.75 -13.18 -0.93
CA TYR A 538 18.97 -14.44 -1.63
C TYR A 538 18.91 -14.22 -3.15
N GLN A 539 19.76 -14.89 -3.91
CA GLN A 539 19.74 -14.85 -5.37
C GLN A 539 18.35 -15.25 -5.90
N GLY A 540 17.72 -14.36 -6.66
CA GLY A 540 16.35 -14.54 -7.17
C GLY A 540 15.25 -13.89 -6.31
N SER A 541 15.53 -13.59 -5.04
CA SER A 541 14.68 -12.77 -4.17
C SER A 541 14.87 -11.27 -4.44
N ASP A 542 13.89 -10.44 -4.05
CA ASP A 542 13.95 -8.94 -4.02
C ASP A 542 13.75 -8.46 -2.58
N THR A 543 13.72 -9.40 -1.64
CA THR A 543 13.60 -9.09 -0.22
C THR A 543 14.98 -8.78 0.30
N LEU A 544 15.15 -7.48 0.55
CA LEU A 544 16.37 -6.89 1.04
C LEU A 544 16.35 -6.93 2.56
N LEU A 545 17.41 -7.49 3.13
CA LEU A 545 17.72 -7.37 4.55
C LEU A 545 18.92 -6.47 4.70
N ASP A 546 18.79 -5.50 5.60
CA ASP A 546 19.79 -4.48 5.83
C ASP A 546 20.80 -4.98 6.87
N ILE A 547 22.04 -5.21 6.43
CA ILE A 547 23.15 -5.65 7.28
C ILE A 547 24.20 -4.56 7.33
N SER A 548 24.55 -4.10 8.54
CA SER A 548 25.60 -3.10 8.74
C SER A 548 26.95 -3.62 8.25
N TYR A 549 27.60 -2.82 7.39
CA TYR A 549 28.95 -3.12 6.91
C TYR A 549 30.00 -2.76 7.96
N ALA A 550 30.95 -3.68 8.17
CA ALA A 550 32.15 -3.46 8.96
C ALA A 550 33.34 -4.20 8.32
N ASP A 551 34.49 -3.51 8.23
CA ASP A 551 35.69 -4.00 7.54
C ASP A 551 36.30 -5.26 8.19
N ASP A 552 36.02 -5.50 9.48
CA ASP A 552 36.55 -6.60 10.27
C ASP A 552 35.70 -7.88 10.22
N LEU A 553 34.49 -7.81 9.65
CA LEU A 553 33.60 -8.97 9.51
C LEU A 553 34.00 -9.87 8.34
N SER A 554 34.04 -11.17 8.59
CA SER A 554 34.23 -12.16 7.53
C SER A 554 32.93 -12.37 6.73
N VAL A 555 33.04 -12.90 5.50
CA VAL A 555 31.88 -13.32 4.69
C VAL A 555 30.95 -14.25 5.48
N ALA A 556 31.51 -15.12 6.33
CA ALA A 556 30.73 -16.04 7.15
C ALA A 556 29.91 -15.34 8.24
N ASP A 557 30.41 -14.22 8.78
CA ASP A 557 29.68 -13.43 9.79
C ASP A 557 28.51 -12.69 9.16
N TYR A 558 28.70 -12.09 7.97
CA TYR A 558 27.60 -11.50 7.19
C TYR A 558 26.51 -12.51 6.86
N LEU A 559 26.89 -13.71 6.41
CA LEU A 559 25.93 -14.79 6.13
C LEU A 559 25.16 -15.21 7.39
N ARG A 560 25.82 -15.25 8.56
CA ARG A 560 25.17 -15.58 9.84
C ARG A 560 24.16 -14.51 10.25
N GLN A 561 24.53 -13.23 10.15
CA GLN A 561 23.64 -12.11 10.47
C GLN A 561 22.43 -12.08 9.54
N PHE A 562 22.66 -12.24 8.23
CA PHE A 562 21.60 -12.34 7.23
C PHE A 562 20.65 -13.52 7.51
N ALA A 563 21.19 -14.71 7.81
CA ALA A 563 20.38 -15.89 8.12
C ALA A 563 19.56 -15.72 9.41
N GLN A 564 20.13 -15.10 10.45
CA GLN A 564 19.42 -14.82 11.70
C GLN A 564 18.25 -13.86 11.47
N GLN A 565 18.48 -12.76 10.74
CA GLN A 565 17.43 -11.79 10.44
C GLN A 565 16.35 -12.40 9.54
N HIS A 566 16.73 -13.18 8.52
CA HIS A 566 15.77 -13.87 7.66
C HIS A 566 14.91 -14.89 8.44
N GLN A 567 15.53 -15.65 9.36
CA GLN A 567 14.81 -16.58 10.23
C GLN A 567 13.84 -15.85 11.17
N GLN A 568 14.23 -14.68 11.69
CA GLN A 568 13.39 -13.86 12.56
C GLN A 568 12.19 -13.27 11.81
N GLU A 569 12.42 -12.68 10.63
CA GLU A 569 11.36 -12.00 9.86
C GLU A 569 10.41 -12.99 9.17
N PHE A 570 10.93 -14.12 8.66
CA PHE A 570 10.16 -15.03 7.80
C PHE A 570 9.98 -16.45 8.36
N GLY A 571 10.66 -16.81 9.45
CA GLY A 571 10.53 -18.12 10.09
C GLY A 571 11.31 -19.26 9.43
N PHE A 572 12.13 -18.99 8.41
CA PHE A 572 12.97 -19.99 7.73
C PHE A 572 14.27 -19.40 7.19
N ILE A 573 15.20 -20.25 6.74
CA ILE A 573 16.42 -19.88 6.01
C ILE A 573 16.55 -20.70 4.72
N GLN A 574 17.21 -20.14 3.70
CA GLN A 574 17.49 -20.86 2.43
C GLN A 574 18.96 -21.29 2.37
N GLY A 575 19.27 -22.44 2.97
CA GLY A 575 20.66 -22.91 3.10
C GLY A 575 21.42 -23.07 1.78
N ASP A 576 20.74 -23.43 0.68
CA ASP A 576 21.35 -23.74 -0.61
C ASP A 576 21.35 -22.56 -1.61
N THR A 577 20.86 -21.38 -1.22
CA THR A 577 20.75 -20.22 -2.13
C THR A 577 21.85 -19.19 -1.83
N PRO A 578 22.65 -18.77 -2.84
CA PRO A 578 23.66 -17.73 -2.65
C PRO A 578 23.04 -16.41 -2.18
N VAL A 579 23.77 -15.69 -1.32
CA VAL A 579 23.41 -14.32 -0.90
C VAL A 579 24.13 -13.31 -1.80
N MET A 580 23.40 -12.30 -2.25
CA MET A 580 23.82 -11.25 -3.17
C MET A 580 23.80 -9.90 -2.46
N ILE A 581 24.79 -9.05 -2.74
CA ILE A 581 24.78 -7.62 -2.44
C ILE A 581 23.97 -6.95 -3.57
N ASN A 582 22.73 -6.56 -3.28
CA ASN A 582 21.88 -5.88 -4.25
C ASN A 582 22.37 -4.43 -4.45
N SER A 583 22.44 -3.70 -3.34
CA SER A 583 22.89 -2.31 -3.29
C SER A 583 23.64 -2.04 -1.98
N VAL A 584 24.35 -0.91 -1.95
CA VAL A 584 24.99 -0.39 -0.75
C VAL A 584 24.51 1.04 -0.53
N SER A 585 24.10 1.34 0.69
CA SER A 585 23.77 2.70 1.12
C SER A 585 24.86 3.22 2.05
N VAL A 586 25.41 4.40 1.70
CA VAL A 586 26.35 5.14 2.51
C VAL A 586 25.66 6.37 3.05
N GLU A 587 25.58 6.47 4.37
CA GLU A 587 25.06 7.62 5.09
C GLU A 587 26.21 8.40 5.75
N ALA A 588 26.47 9.60 5.26
CA ALA A 588 27.42 10.55 5.85
C ALA A 588 26.67 11.52 6.77
N ILE A 589 27.05 11.57 8.05
CA ILE A 589 26.40 12.37 9.09
C ILE A 589 27.33 13.51 9.51
N GLY A 590 26.83 14.74 9.40
CA GLY A 590 27.52 15.97 9.79
C GLY A 590 27.61 16.19 11.30
N GLN A 591 28.33 17.23 11.72
CA GLN A 591 28.54 17.47 13.15
C GLN A 591 27.25 17.87 13.87
N SER A 592 27.05 17.32 15.07
CA SER A 592 26.04 17.83 15.99
C SER A 592 26.50 19.17 16.55
N HIS A 593 25.84 20.24 16.11
CA HIS A 593 26.12 21.59 16.60
C HIS A 593 25.30 21.98 17.84
N GLN A 594 24.51 21.05 18.41
CA GLN A 594 23.67 21.35 19.56
C GLN A 594 24.36 21.04 20.90
N GLN A 595 24.37 22.06 21.77
CA GLN A 595 24.57 21.86 23.21
C GLN A 595 23.41 21.01 23.74
N GLN A 596 23.69 20.05 24.63
CA GLN A 596 22.66 19.33 25.40
C GLN A 596 21.71 20.35 26.05
N LEU A 597 20.50 20.48 25.52
CA LEU A 597 19.45 21.29 26.10
C LEU A 597 18.92 20.53 27.32
N SER A 598 19.47 20.83 28.50
CA SER A 598 18.93 20.27 29.73
C SER A 598 17.64 21.02 30.09
N LEU A 599 16.50 20.37 29.84
CA LEU A 599 15.20 20.79 30.35
C LEU A 599 15.13 20.44 31.84
N THR A 600 15.83 21.16 32.71
CA THR A 600 15.76 20.85 34.15
C THR A 600 14.44 21.35 34.73
N HIS A 601 13.53 20.45 35.12
CA HIS A 601 12.30 20.84 35.80
C HIS A 601 12.58 21.13 37.28
N ARG A 602 12.41 22.39 37.72
CA ARG A 602 12.85 22.84 39.06
C ARG A 602 11.74 23.02 40.09
N ASN A 603 10.49 22.69 39.76
CA ASN A 603 9.42 22.80 40.75
C ASN A 603 9.52 21.69 41.79
N SER A 604 9.78 22.06 43.04
CA SER A 604 9.89 21.12 44.17
C SER A 604 8.56 20.87 44.88
N ARG A 605 7.54 21.69 44.62
CA ARG A 605 6.22 21.58 45.25
C ARG A 605 5.33 20.64 44.43
N GLN A 606 4.69 19.70 45.11
CA GLN A 606 3.66 18.84 44.50
C GLN A 606 2.43 19.69 44.17
N ALA A 607 1.94 19.58 42.92
CA ALA A 607 0.74 20.26 42.46
C ALA A 607 -0.53 19.62 43.03
N GLU A 608 -1.51 20.45 43.34
CA GLU A 608 -2.89 20.02 43.59
C GLU A 608 -3.71 20.13 42.29
N PRO A 609 -4.83 19.41 42.16
CA PRO A 609 -5.75 19.59 41.04
C PRO A 609 -6.24 21.05 40.96
N ILE A 610 -6.25 21.60 39.75
CA ILE A 610 -6.81 22.93 39.49
C ILE A 610 -8.34 22.91 39.34
N ASP A 611 -8.92 21.74 39.07
CA ASP A 611 -10.36 21.53 38.91
C ASP A 611 -10.73 20.04 39.11
N ASN A 612 -12.02 19.74 39.24
CA ASN A 612 -12.58 18.38 39.15
C ASN A 612 -13.61 18.34 38.02
N CYS A 613 -13.31 17.55 36.99
CA CYS A 613 -14.03 17.54 35.73
C CYS A 613 -14.88 16.29 35.57
N ARG A 614 -16.06 16.46 34.98
CA ARG A 614 -16.96 15.34 34.68
C ARG A 614 -16.55 14.67 33.37
N CYS A 615 -16.21 13.38 33.44
CA CYS A 615 -15.77 12.58 32.29
C CYS A 615 -16.49 11.23 32.22
N TYR A 616 -16.79 10.77 31.01
CA TYR A 616 -17.36 9.45 30.76
C TYR A 616 -16.27 8.46 30.33
N LEU A 617 -16.03 7.46 31.17
CA LEU A 617 -15.03 6.41 30.97
C LEU A 617 -15.61 5.08 31.48
N ASP A 618 -15.28 3.98 30.81
CA ASP A 618 -15.72 2.62 31.16
C ASP A 618 -17.25 2.51 31.36
N GLY A 619 -18.02 3.15 30.47
CA GLY A 619 -19.47 3.10 30.49
C GLY A 619 -20.15 3.90 31.62
N LYS A 620 -19.44 4.78 32.33
CA LYS A 620 -20.02 5.61 33.40
C LYS A 620 -19.45 7.03 33.45
N TRP A 621 -20.29 7.96 33.89
CA TRP A 621 -19.85 9.32 34.26
C TRP A 621 -19.17 9.31 35.64
N GLN A 622 -18.00 9.93 35.74
CA GLN A 622 -17.25 10.11 36.99
C GLN A 622 -16.59 11.49 37.06
N GLN A 623 -16.27 11.93 38.28
CA GLN A 623 -15.49 13.15 38.52
C GLN A 623 -14.01 12.79 38.59
N ILE A 624 -13.17 13.45 37.80
CA ILE A 624 -11.73 13.17 37.75
C ILE A 624 -10.93 14.47 37.93
N PRO A 625 -9.78 14.42 38.62
CA PRO A 625 -8.96 15.60 38.87
C PRO A 625 -8.33 16.10 37.56
N LEU A 626 -8.23 17.43 37.44
CA LEU A 626 -7.57 18.13 36.36
C LEU A 626 -6.30 18.81 36.91
N TYR A 627 -5.15 18.55 36.29
CA TYR A 627 -3.87 19.16 36.67
C TYR A 627 -3.33 20.03 35.54
N GLN A 628 -2.58 21.08 35.89
CA GLN A 628 -1.78 21.85 34.94
C GLN A 628 -0.36 21.28 34.90
N ARG A 629 0.16 20.87 33.73
CA ARG A 629 1.49 20.23 33.62
C ARG A 629 2.61 21.07 34.22
N GLY A 630 2.61 22.37 33.97
CA GLY A 630 3.67 23.28 34.45
C GLY A 630 3.72 23.44 35.98
N ASP A 631 2.64 23.10 36.68
CA ASP A 631 2.58 23.19 38.13
C ASP A 631 3.08 21.92 38.82
N LEU A 632 3.18 20.80 38.09
CA LEU A 632 3.58 19.49 38.62
C LEU A 632 4.98 19.55 39.27
N GLY A 633 5.13 18.92 40.42
CA GLY A 633 6.43 18.79 41.09
C GLY A 633 7.33 17.78 40.37
N SER A 634 8.64 17.95 40.48
CA SER A 634 9.60 16.93 40.04
C SER A 634 9.31 15.59 40.73
N ALA A 635 9.32 14.50 39.97
CA ALA A 635 8.97 13.14 40.43
C ALA A 635 7.54 12.97 40.99
N GLN A 636 6.64 13.95 40.77
CA GLN A 636 5.23 13.81 41.11
C GLN A 636 4.59 12.71 40.26
N THR A 637 3.84 11.81 40.93
CA THR A 637 3.05 10.76 40.29
C THR A 637 1.57 11.12 40.35
N ILE A 638 0.89 11.03 39.21
CA ILE A 638 -0.54 11.23 39.05
C ILE A 638 -1.18 9.90 38.64
N ASN A 639 -2.05 9.35 39.49
CA ASN A 639 -2.76 8.12 39.20
C ASN A 639 -4.04 8.39 38.42
N GLY A 640 -4.31 7.55 37.42
CA GLY A 640 -5.54 7.62 36.64
C GLY A 640 -6.78 7.12 37.42
N PRO A 641 -8.00 7.54 37.03
CA PRO A 641 -8.28 8.43 35.91
C PRO A 641 -8.02 9.91 36.26
N ALA A 642 -7.27 10.62 35.41
CA ALA A 642 -6.96 12.05 35.59
C ALA A 642 -6.74 12.75 34.23
N LEU A 643 -6.94 14.07 34.20
CA LEU A 643 -6.59 14.91 33.05
C LEU A 643 -5.38 15.79 33.39
N ILE A 644 -4.45 15.90 32.44
CA ILE A 644 -3.32 16.83 32.53
C ILE A 644 -3.38 17.79 31.35
N LEU A 645 -3.51 19.08 31.64
CA LEU A 645 -3.50 20.14 30.64
C LEU A 645 -2.08 20.60 30.34
N GLU A 646 -1.81 20.74 29.05
CA GLU A 646 -0.57 21.27 28.52
C GLU A 646 -0.86 22.50 27.67
N PRO A 647 0.12 23.40 27.46
CA PRO A 647 -0.06 24.53 26.57
C PRO A 647 -0.49 24.13 25.15
N THR A 648 -0.15 22.92 24.72
CA THR A 648 -0.34 22.43 23.35
C THR A 648 -1.32 21.25 23.23
N GLY A 649 -1.96 20.81 24.32
CA GLY A 649 -2.82 19.62 24.28
C GLY A 649 -3.46 19.24 25.62
N THR A 650 -4.19 18.13 25.62
CA THR A 650 -4.80 17.53 26.81
C THR A 650 -4.43 16.05 26.87
N LEU A 651 -3.91 15.61 28.01
CA LEU A 651 -3.56 14.22 28.26
C LEU A 651 -4.62 13.55 29.12
N LEU A 652 -5.05 12.36 28.72
CA LEU A 652 -5.91 11.50 29.53
C LEU A 652 -5.06 10.38 30.15
N VAL A 653 -4.91 10.41 31.46
CA VAL A 653 -4.37 9.27 32.22
C VAL A 653 -5.55 8.33 32.47
N SER A 654 -5.62 7.24 31.71
CA SER A 654 -6.69 6.24 31.87
C SER A 654 -6.63 5.52 33.22
N PRO A 655 -7.72 4.88 33.67
CA PRO A 655 -7.67 3.96 34.81
C PRO A 655 -6.55 2.93 34.67
N ASN A 656 -5.89 2.57 35.78
CA ASN A 656 -4.74 1.65 35.87
C ASN A 656 -3.42 2.15 35.23
N TRP A 657 -3.40 3.39 34.75
CA TRP A 657 -2.18 4.08 34.35
C TRP A 657 -1.77 5.08 35.44
N GLN A 658 -0.46 5.23 35.64
CA GLN A 658 0.12 6.30 36.44
C GLN A 658 1.04 7.14 35.54
N ALA A 659 1.03 8.45 35.71
CA ALA A 659 1.92 9.38 35.01
C ALA A 659 2.92 9.98 35.99
N GLN A 660 4.22 9.85 35.72
CA GLN A 660 5.28 10.40 36.57
C GLN A 660 6.10 11.45 35.80
N LEU A 661 6.27 12.63 36.40
CA LEU A 661 7.14 13.68 35.85
C LEU A 661 8.62 13.38 36.17
N GLN A 662 9.41 13.15 35.13
CA GLN A 662 10.85 12.91 35.22
C GLN A 662 11.64 14.21 35.45
N ALA A 663 12.91 14.11 35.86
CA ALA A 663 13.76 15.26 36.20
C ALA A 663 14.07 16.17 35.01
N ASP A 664 14.04 15.62 33.80
CA ASP A 664 14.17 16.30 32.51
C ASP A 664 12.84 16.88 32.00
N GLY A 665 11.80 16.84 32.83
CA GLY A 665 10.46 17.35 32.54
C GLY A 665 9.59 16.42 31.70
N GLN A 666 10.08 15.26 31.24
CA GLN A 666 9.28 14.29 30.49
C GLN A 666 8.20 13.64 31.37
N LEU A 667 7.07 13.23 30.79
CA LEU A 667 6.06 12.42 31.49
C LEU A 667 6.21 10.97 31.03
N LEU A 668 6.60 10.10 31.96
CA LEU A 668 6.59 8.66 31.75
C LEU A 668 5.32 8.10 32.36
N MET A 669 4.46 7.52 31.53
CA MET A 669 3.28 6.82 31.99
C MET A 669 3.55 5.32 31.99
N THR A 670 3.26 4.66 33.10
CA THR A 670 3.39 3.22 33.24
C THR A 670 2.06 2.64 33.66
N LYS A 671 1.75 1.46 33.15
CA LYS A 671 0.60 0.69 33.61
C LYS A 671 0.96 0.03 34.94
N GLU A 672 0.13 0.19 35.97
CA GLU A 672 0.32 -0.56 37.21
C GLU A 672 0.22 -2.06 36.90
N SER A 673 1.17 -2.87 37.41
CA SER A 673 1.13 -4.32 37.24
C SER A 673 -0.03 -4.88 38.07
N ILE A 674 -1.24 -4.86 37.52
CA ILE A 674 -2.32 -5.70 38.02
C ILE A 674 -2.05 -7.08 37.44
N ALA A 675 -1.28 -7.89 38.19
CA ALA A 675 -1.36 -9.33 38.06
C ALA A 675 -2.85 -9.69 38.15
N GLU A 676 -3.40 -10.25 37.07
CA GLU A 676 -4.78 -10.72 36.97
C GLU A 676 -5.87 -9.64 37.11
N GLN A 677 -6.10 -8.84 36.07
CA GLN A 677 -7.46 -8.40 35.67
C GLN A 677 -7.41 -7.53 34.39
N LEU A 678 -7.24 -8.17 33.23
CA LEU A 678 -8.10 -7.75 32.12
C LEU A 678 -9.51 -8.19 32.55
N PRO A 679 -10.50 -7.29 32.69
CA PRO A 679 -11.86 -7.74 32.57
C PRO A 679 -11.94 -8.25 31.14
N LEU A 680 -11.82 -9.58 30.97
CA LEU A 680 -12.44 -10.26 29.84
C LEU A 680 -13.85 -9.69 29.83
N ASN A 681 -14.14 -8.82 28.87
CA ASN A 681 -15.47 -8.29 28.66
C ASN A 681 -16.30 -9.47 28.12
N ARG A 682 -16.55 -10.46 28.99
CA ARG A 682 -17.52 -11.55 28.85
C ARG A 682 -18.89 -10.91 29.01
N GLN A 683 -19.20 -9.90 28.21
CA GLN A 683 -20.60 -9.69 27.89
C GLN A 683 -21.01 -10.94 27.13
N ALA A 684 -21.80 -11.77 27.81
CA ALA A 684 -22.42 -12.93 27.23
C ALA A 684 -22.95 -12.57 25.84
N ALA A 685 -22.62 -13.41 24.85
CA ALA A 685 -23.08 -13.30 23.48
C ALA A 685 -24.58 -12.96 23.48
N ARG A 686 -24.91 -11.69 23.25
CA ARG A 686 -26.27 -11.31 22.89
C ARG A 686 -26.60 -12.03 21.58
N SER A 687 -27.87 -12.35 21.37
CA SER A 687 -28.34 -12.95 20.10
C SER A 687 -28.07 -12.04 18.91
N ASP A 688 -28.05 -10.74 19.14
CA ASP A 688 -27.97 -9.70 18.12
C ASP A 688 -26.53 -9.15 18.07
N ALA A 689 -25.99 -9.03 16.85
CA ALA A 689 -24.65 -8.51 16.63
C ALA A 689 -24.55 -7.05 17.11
N ASP A 690 -23.66 -6.74 18.06
CA ASP A 690 -23.33 -5.36 18.38
C ASP A 690 -22.65 -4.73 17.15
N PRO A 691 -23.22 -3.68 16.53
CA PRO A 691 -22.67 -3.09 15.31
C PRO A 691 -21.23 -2.63 15.44
N VAL A 692 -20.82 -2.18 16.63
CA VAL A 692 -19.44 -1.76 16.89
C VAL A 692 -18.52 -2.98 16.87
N GLN A 693 -18.91 -4.07 17.53
CA GLN A 693 -18.09 -5.28 17.56
C GLN A 693 -18.01 -5.97 16.19
N LEU A 694 -19.08 -5.93 15.39
CA LEU A 694 -19.06 -6.45 14.03
C LEU A 694 -18.02 -5.74 13.17
N ALA A 695 -18.00 -4.40 13.20
CA ALA A 695 -17.01 -3.59 12.50
C ALA A 695 -15.57 -3.91 12.97
N LEU A 696 -15.37 -4.04 14.29
CA LEU A 696 -14.05 -4.37 14.87
C LEU A 696 -13.55 -5.76 14.44
N PHE A 697 -14.39 -6.80 14.51
CA PHE A 697 -13.99 -8.15 14.10
C PHE A 697 -13.74 -8.26 12.60
N ASN A 698 -14.54 -7.57 11.78
CA ASN A 698 -14.33 -7.49 10.34
C ASN A 698 -12.93 -6.92 10.01
N SER A 699 -12.58 -5.78 10.63
CA SER A 699 -11.25 -5.17 10.47
C SER A 699 -10.11 -6.10 10.90
N ARG A 700 -10.28 -6.85 12.00
CA ARG A 700 -9.27 -7.79 12.50
C ARG A 700 -9.06 -8.99 11.57
N PHE A 701 -10.14 -9.59 11.04
CA PHE A 701 -10.03 -10.72 10.11
C PHE A 701 -9.34 -10.31 8.81
N MET A 702 -9.67 -9.11 8.30
CA MET A 702 -9.00 -8.55 7.12
C MET A 702 -7.51 -8.31 7.38
N ALA A 703 -7.15 -7.72 8.53
CA ALA A 703 -5.76 -7.48 8.89
C ALA A 703 -4.93 -8.78 8.92
N VAL A 704 -5.47 -9.88 9.47
CA VAL A 704 -4.78 -11.17 9.47
C VAL A 704 -4.57 -11.69 8.03
N ALA A 705 -5.59 -11.61 7.17
CA ALA A 705 -5.47 -12.06 5.78
C ALA A 705 -4.45 -11.21 4.98
N GLU A 706 -4.45 -9.90 5.16
CA GLU A 706 -3.50 -8.97 4.53
C GLU A 706 -2.06 -9.24 4.98
N GLN A 707 -1.83 -9.49 6.26
CA GLN A 707 -0.51 -9.86 6.79
C GLN A 707 0.01 -11.14 6.14
N MET A 708 -0.84 -12.17 5.97
CA MET A 708 -0.46 -13.37 5.23
C MET A 708 -0.02 -13.03 3.80
N GLY A 709 -0.73 -12.12 3.13
CA GLY A 709 -0.40 -11.69 1.77
C GLY A 709 0.93 -10.95 1.67
N VAL A 710 1.22 -10.05 2.62
CA VAL A 710 2.52 -9.36 2.70
C VAL A 710 3.65 -10.36 2.92
N THR A 711 3.48 -11.32 3.84
CA THR A 711 4.48 -12.39 4.06
C THR A 711 4.72 -13.20 2.79
N LEU A 712 3.67 -13.57 2.06
CA LEU A 712 3.79 -14.31 0.80
C LEU A 712 4.57 -13.52 -0.26
N ALA A 713 4.22 -12.25 -0.47
CA ALA A 713 4.91 -11.38 -1.43
C ALA A 713 6.40 -11.20 -1.10
N LYS A 714 6.74 -11.01 0.19
CA LYS A 714 8.12 -10.84 0.66
C LYS A 714 8.94 -12.14 0.64
N THR A 715 8.33 -13.32 0.68
CA THR A 715 9.10 -14.58 0.76
C THR A 715 9.17 -15.34 -0.55
N ALA A 716 8.31 -15.00 -1.52
CA ALA A 716 8.26 -15.64 -2.82
C ALA A 716 9.48 -15.35 -3.71
N HIS A 717 9.75 -16.27 -4.63
CA HIS A 717 10.89 -16.17 -5.57
C HIS A 717 10.45 -15.94 -7.00
N SER A 718 9.28 -16.45 -7.40
CA SER A 718 8.77 -16.21 -8.75
C SER A 718 8.32 -14.77 -8.96
N VAL A 719 8.61 -14.25 -10.15
CA VAL A 719 8.13 -12.94 -10.61
C VAL A 719 6.60 -12.86 -10.51
N ASN A 720 5.90 -13.98 -10.74
CA ASN A 720 4.44 -14.10 -10.66
C ASN A 720 3.88 -13.73 -9.28
N ILE A 721 4.37 -14.34 -8.21
CA ILE A 721 3.84 -14.07 -6.87
C ILE A 721 4.37 -12.73 -6.35
N LYS A 722 5.65 -12.47 -6.58
CA LYS A 722 6.40 -11.40 -5.93
C LYS A 722 6.23 -10.02 -6.56
N GLU A 723 6.41 -9.92 -7.88
CA GLU A 723 6.29 -8.65 -8.61
C GLU A 723 4.89 -8.46 -9.15
N ARG A 724 4.30 -9.54 -9.66
CA ARG A 724 2.97 -9.52 -10.30
C ARG A 724 1.82 -9.65 -9.30
N LEU A 725 2.09 -10.01 -8.05
CA LEU A 725 1.09 -10.21 -7.00
C LEU A 725 -0.02 -11.20 -7.41
N ASP A 726 0.34 -12.24 -8.15
CA ASP A 726 -0.57 -13.28 -8.62
C ASP A 726 -0.77 -14.36 -7.53
N PHE A 727 -1.35 -13.95 -6.40
CA PHE A 727 -1.65 -14.80 -5.26
C PHE A 727 -2.84 -14.27 -4.46
N SER A 728 -3.45 -15.09 -3.61
CA SER A 728 -4.42 -14.64 -2.60
C SER A 728 -4.26 -15.41 -1.31
N CYS A 729 -4.54 -14.76 -0.18
CA CYS A 729 -4.55 -15.35 1.15
C CYS A 729 -5.94 -15.18 1.78
N ALA A 730 -6.42 -16.19 2.50
CA ALA A 730 -7.79 -16.20 3.01
C ALA A 730 -7.96 -16.98 4.31
N LEU A 731 -8.95 -16.56 5.09
CA LEU A 731 -9.40 -17.18 6.34
C LEU A 731 -10.74 -17.86 6.14
N PHE A 732 -10.90 -19.03 6.73
CA PHE A 732 -12.11 -19.84 6.61
C PHE A 732 -12.59 -20.30 7.99
N ASP A 733 -13.90 -20.44 8.13
CA ASP A 733 -14.49 -21.08 9.30
C ASP A 733 -14.20 -22.59 9.35
N LYS A 734 -14.67 -23.27 10.39
CA LYS A 734 -14.53 -24.73 10.54
C LYS A 734 -15.16 -25.55 9.39
N ASN A 735 -16.09 -24.97 8.63
CA ASN A 735 -16.82 -25.63 7.55
C ASN A 735 -16.21 -25.30 6.16
N GLY A 736 -15.13 -24.52 6.11
CA GLY A 736 -14.50 -24.08 4.87
C GLY A 736 -15.23 -22.94 4.15
N GLN A 737 -16.08 -22.18 4.85
CA GLN A 737 -16.70 -20.96 4.32
C GLN A 737 -15.68 -19.81 4.39
N LEU A 738 -15.53 -19.07 3.29
CA LEU A 738 -14.66 -17.90 3.22
C LEU A 738 -15.17 -16.80 4.15
N ILE A 739 -14.32 -16.30 5.06
CA ILE A 739 -14.63 -15.22 6.00
C ILE A 739 -14.01 -13.88 5.57
N ALA A 740 -12.71 -13.89 5.30
CA ALA A 740 -11.92 -12.71 4.94
C ALA A 740 -10.76 -13.11 4.00
N ASN A 741 -10.27 -12.16 3.21
CA ASN A 741 -9.20 -12.40 2.25
C ASN A 741 -8.37 -11.13 2.00
N ALA A 742 -7.12 -11.32 1.56
CA ALA A 742 -6.31 -10.27 0.95
C ALA A 742 -6.64 -10.19 -0.55
N PRO A 743 -7.29 -9.11 -1.01
CA PRO A 743 -7.83 -9.05 -2.36
C PRO A 743 -6.74 -8.65 -3.38
N HIS A 744 -6.10 -9.62 -4.03
CA HIS A 744 -5.22 -9.35 -5.17
C HIS A 744 -5.77 -9.89 -6.49
N VAL A 745 -6.29 -11.12 -6.50
CA VAL A 745 -6.80 -11.78 -7.72
C VAL A 745 -8.23 -12.29 -7.50
N PRO A 746 -9.26 -11.71 -8.16
CA PRO A 746 -10.67 -12.05 -7.92
C PRO A 746 -11.03 -13.53 -8.08
N VAL A 747 -10.44 -14.23 -9.07
CA VAL A 747 -10.76 -15.64 -9.33
C VAL A 747 -10.35 -16.58 -8.20
N HIS A 748 -9.27 -16.25 -7.46
CA HIS A 748 -8.86 -17.04 -6.30
C HIS A 748 -9.89 -16.96 -5.17
N LEU A 749 -10.43 -15.76 -4.93
CA LEU A 749 -11.24 -15.47 -3.75
C LEU A 749 -12.50 -16.36 -3.71
N GLY A 750 -13.19 -16.50 -4.84
CA GLY A 750 -14.40 -17.31 -4.91
C GLY A 750 -14.21 -18.80 -5.12
N SER A 751 -12.98 -19.29 -5.29
CA SER A 751 -12.70 -20.71 -5.57
C SER A 751 -11.97 -21.43 -4.43
N MET A 752 -11.17 -20.73 -3.61
CA MET A 752 -10.40 -21.35 -2.51
C MET A 752 -11.26 -22.06 -1.46
N GLY A 753 -12.50 -21.60 -1.20
CA GLY A 753 -13.42 -22.26 -0.28
C GLY A 753 -13.73 -23.71 -0.68
N GLU A 754 -13.82 -23.98 -1.99
CA GLU A 754 -14.06 -25.35 -2.49
C GLU A 754 -12.82 -26.25 -2.30
N SER A 755 -11.60 -25.70 -2.37
CA SER A 755 -10.37 -26.43 -2.03
C SER A 755 -10.34 -26.83 -0.56
N VAL A 756 -10.72 -25.92 0.35
CA VAL A 756 -10.78 -26.20 1.79
C VAL A 756 -11.85 -27.26 2.08
N LYS A 757 -13.05 -27.12 1.51
CA LYS A 757 -14.13 -28.12 1.64
C LYS A 757 -13.71 -29.50 1.14
N THR A 758 -12.91 -29.57 0.06
CA THR A 758 -12.35 -30.84 -0.42
C THR A 758 -11.43 -31.50 0.61
N VAL A 759 -10.52 -30.74 1.23
CA VAL A 759 -9.65 -31.26 2.31
C VAL A 759 -10.50 -31.77 3.48
N ILE A 760 -11.51 -31.01 3.89
CA ILE A 760 -12.46 -31.42 4.96
C ILE A 760 -13.18 -32.72 4.59
N GLN A 761 -13.70 -32.82 3.36
CA GLN A 761 -14.42 -34.00 2.88
C GLN A 761 -13.50 -35.24 2.85
N LYS A 762 -12.28 -35.09 2.32
CA LYS A 762 -11.28 -36.17 2.26
C LYS A 762 -10.76 -36.58 3.63
N ALA A 763 -10.70 -35.67 4.59
CA ALA A 763 -10.39 -36.03 5.98
C ALA A 763 -11.56 -36.78 6.62
N SER A 764 -12.79 -36.30 6.39
CA SER A 764 -14.02 -36.88 6.95
C SER A 764 -14.29 -38.31 6.45
N ASN A 765 -13.94 -38.62 5.19
CA ASN A 765 -14.01 -39.97 4.64
C ASN A 765 -12.71 -40.78 4.81
N ASN A 766 -11.75 -40.25 5.58
CA ASN A 766 -10.45 -40.86 5.89
C ASN A 766 -9.52 -41.12 4.68
N ALA A 767 -9.75 -40.48 3.52
CA ALA A 767 -8.88 -40.60 2.35
C ALA A 767 -7.49 -39.98 2.55
N ILE A 768 -7.38 -38.95 3.40
CA ILE A 768 -6.09 -38.30 3.76
C ILE A 768 -5.73 -38.45 5.24
N GLY A 769 -6.45 -39.30 5.96
CA GLY A 769 -6.33 -39.43 7.42
C GLY A 769 -6.93 -38.25 8.19
N ALA A 770 -6.81 -38.30 9.53
CA ALA A 770 -7.24 -37.21 10.40
C ALA A 770 -6.30 -36.00 10.30
N LEU A 771 -6.89 -34.80 10.26
CA LEU A 771 -6.16 -33.54 10.30
C LEU A 771 -5.44 -33.38 11.65
N LYS A 772 -4.20 -32.89 11.63
CA LYS A 772 -3.40 -32.68 12.86
C LYS A 772 -2.84 -31.26 12.93
N PRO A 773 -2.53 -30.75 14.13
CA PRO A 773 -1.80 -29.50 14.29
C PRO A 773 -0.45 -29.53 13.56
N GLY A 774 -0.15 -28.48 12.82
CA GLY A 774 1.09 -28.34 12.05
C GLY A 774 1.12 -29.07 10.70
N ASP A 775 0.03 -29.73 10.29
CA ASP A 775 -0.07 -30.27 8.93
C ASP A 775 -0.43 -29.17 7.92
N ALA A 776 -0.03 -29.33 6.66
CA ALA A 776 -0.48 -28.50 5.55
C ALA A 776 -0.60 -29.32 4.27
N TYR A 777 -1.66 -29.08 3.50
CA TYR A 777 -2.01 -29.84 2.30
C TYR A 777 -1.93 -28.96 1.07
N VAL A 778 -1.30 -29.46 0.01
CA VAL A 778 -1.21 -28.79 -1.29
C VAL A 778 -2.19 -29.37 -2.30
N LEU A 779 -2.88 -28.48 -3.02
CA LEU A 779 -3.89 -28.81 -4.02
C LEU A 779 -3.87 -27.80 -5.17
N ASN A 780 -3.82 -28.29 -6.40
CA ASN A 780 -4.10 -27.50 -7.62
C ASN A 780 -5.14 -28.19 -8.54
N ASN A 781 -5.69 -29.33 -8.11
CA ASN A 781 -6.66 -30.11 -8.86
C ASN A 781 -7.93 -29.28 -9.16
N PRO A 782 -8.21 -28.92 -10.43
CA PRO A 782 -9.33 -28.04 -10.77
C PRO A 782 -10.70 -28.67 -10.52
N TYR A 783 -10.75 -30.01 -10.51
CA TYR A 783 -11.94 -30.79 -10.19
C TYR A 783 -12.22 -30.89 -8.69
N ALA A 784 -11.36 -30.30 -7.87
CA ALA A 784 -11.41 -30.32 -6.41
C ALA A 784 -11.22 -28.91 -5.81
N GLY A 785 -11.78 -27.90 -6.49
CA GLY A 785 -11.74 -26.49 -6.06
C GLY A 785 -10.53 -25.68 -6.54
N GLY A 786 -9.58 -26.30 -7.25
CA GLY A 786 -8.56 -25.56 -8.01
C GLY A 786 -9.16 -24.76 -9.16
N THR A 787 -8.43 -23.74 -9.62
CA THR A 787 -8.81 -22.91 -10.80
C THR A 787 -8.20 -23.48 -12.08
N HIS A 788 -6.91 -23.72 -12.06
CA HIS A 788 -6.11 -24.40 -13.08
C HIS A 788 -4.84 -24.95 -12.41
N LEU A 789 -4.03 -25.75 -13.11
CA LEU A 789 -2.85 -26.37 -12.47
C LEU A 789 -1.78 -25.39 -11.97
N PRO A 790 -1.49 -24.26 -12.65
CA PRO A 790 -0.50 -23.31 -12.15
C PRO A 790 -0.87 -22.64 -10.82
N ASP A 791 -2.15 -22.58 -10.48
CA ASP A 791 -2.61 -22.03 -9.20
C ASP A 791 -2.54 -23.10 -8.10
N VAL A 792 -1.46 -23.07 -7.34
CA VAL A 792 -1.22 -24.03 -6.27
C VAL A 792 -1.75 -23.47 -4.95
N THR A 793 -2.66 -24.21 -4.31
CA THR A 793 -3.27 -23.84 -3.03
C THR A 793 -2.65 -24.63 -1.89
N LEU A 794 -2.15 -23.95 -0.86
CA LEU A 794 -1.73 -24.55 0.39
C LEU A 794 -2.78 -24.30 1.47
N ILE A 795 -3.33 -25.36 2.07
CA ILE A 795 -4.37 -25.30 3.09
C ILE A 795 -3.82 -25.82 4.43
N SER A 796 -3.98 -25.05 5.49
CA SER A 796 -3.53 -25.41 6.85
C SER A 796 -4.70 -25.36 7.85
N PRO A 797 -5.01 -26.46 8.55
CA PRO A 797 -5.97 -26.46 9.65
C PRO A 797 -5.44 -25.70 10.86
N VAL A 798 -6.31 -24.92 11.51
CA VAL A 798 -5.99 -24.14 12.71
C VAL A 798 -6.62 -24.81 13.92
N PHE A 799 -5.80 -25.13 14.92
CA PHE A 799 -6.23 -25.73 16.18
C PHE A 799 -6.15 -24.71 17.32
N VAL A 800 -7.20 -24.63 18.12
CA VAL A 800 -7.27 -23.84 19.36
C VAL A 800 -7.63 -24.80 20.50
N ASP A 801 -6.80 -24.86 21.54
CA ASP A 801 -6.94 -25.83 22.64
C ASP A 801 -7.16 -27.27 22.15
N ASP A 802 -6.32 -27.71 21.21
CA ASP A 802 -6.36 -29.03 20.54
C ASP A 802 -7.67 -29.35 19.76
N LYS A 803 -8.51 -28.36 19.51
CA LYS A 803 -9.72 -28.49 18.68
C LYS A 803 -9.53 -27.81 17.34
N LEU A 804 -9.89 -28.50 16.25
CA LEU A 804 -9.98 -27.90 14.93
C LEU A 804 -11.01 -26.76 14.96
N ALA A 805 -10.54 -25.54 14.76
CA ALA A 805 -11.32 -24.33 14.91
C ALA A 805 -11.59 -23.65 13.55
N PHE A 806 -10.56 -23.54 12.71
CA PHE A 806 -10.59 -22.76 11.47
C PHE A 806 -9.68 -23.38 10.42
N PHE A 807 -9.65 -22.77 9.23
CA PHE A 807 -8.61 -23.02 8.23
C PHE A 807 -8.04 -21.71 7.73
N VAL A 808 -6.77 -21.74 7.32
CA VAL A 808 -6.15 -20.70 6.52
C VAL A 808 -5.66 -21.30 5.22
N ALA A 809 -5.69 -20.52 4.15
CA ALA A 809 -5.12 -20.95 2.88
C ALA A 809 -4.47 -19.80 2.13
N SER A 810 -3.45 -20.15 1.35
CA SER A 810 -2.81 -19.28 0.38
C SER A 810 -2.83 -19.98 -0.98
N ARG A 811 -3.06 -19.22 -2.04
CA ARG A 811 -2.99 -19.69 -3.43
C ARG A 811 -2.05 -18.79 -4.20
N GLY A 812 -1.06 -19.35 -4.87
CA GLY A 812 -0.12 -18.60 -5.70
C GLY A 812 -0.02 -19.21 -7.09
N HIS A 813 0.14 -18.36 -8.10
CA HIS A 813 0.38 -18.82 -9.46
C HIS A 813 1.87 -19.14 -9.64
N HIS A 814 2.20 -20.42 -9.70
CA HIS A 814 3.56 -20.85 -10.00
C HIS A 814 3.89 -20.56 -11.47
N ALA A 815 5.09 -20.06 -11.74
CA ALA A 815 5.50 -19.69 -13.11
C ALA A 815 5.45 -20.88 -14.07
N ASP A 816 5.80 -22.07 -13.60
CA ASP A 816 5.71 -23.34 -14.33
C ASP A 816 5.46 -24.46 -13.32
N ILE A 817 4.45 -25.30 -13.55
CA ILE A 817 4.14 -26.53 -12.82
C ILE A 817 4.25 -27.75 -13.77
N GLY A 818 5.06 -27.64 -14.82
CA GLY A 818 5.23 -28.64 -15.87
C GLY A 818 4.32 -28.42 -17.08
N GLY A 819 3.99 -29.50 -17.79
CA GLY A 819 3.12 -29.43 -18.98
C GLY A 819 3.88 -29.30 -20.31
N LYS A 820 3.15 -29.34 -21.43
CA LYS A 820 3.74 -29.41 -22.78
C LYS A 820 4.60 -28.20 -23.14
N THR A 821 4.18 -27.01 -22.72
CA THR A 821 4.87 -25.75 -23.03
C THR A 821 5.44 -25.12 -21.75
N PRO A 822 6.54 -24.36 -21.85
CA PRO A 822 7.01 -23.50 -20.77
C PRO A 822 5.88 -22.58 -20.27
N GLY A 823 5.79 -22.40 -18.96
CA GLY A 823 4.77 -21.55 -18.34
C GLY A 823 3.45 -22.25 -18.02
N SER A 824 3.33 -23.56 -18.30
CA SER A 824 2.14 -24.38 -17.99
C SER A 824 0.80 -23.88 -18.56
N MET A 825 0.89 -23.15 -19.68
CA MET A 825 -0.24 -22.54 -20.39
C MET A 825 -0.27 -22.98 -21.86
N PRO A 826 -0.39 -24.29 -22.16
CA PRO A 826 -0.42 -24.77 -23.54
C PRO A 826 -1.67 -24.29 -24.27
N ALA A 827 -1.51 -23.71 -25.45
CA ALA A 827 -2.63 -23.21 -26.25
C ALA A 827 -3.55 -24.32 -26.81
N ASP A 828 -3.06 -25.55 -26.86
CA ASP A 828 -3.67 -26.67 -27.58
C ASP A 828 -3.98 -27.90 -26.71
N SER A 829 -3.99 -27.75 -25.38
CA SER A 829 -4.29 -28.87 -24.47
C SER A 829 -5.71 -29.41 -24.68
N ARG A 830 -5.83 -30.74 -24.61
CA ARG A 830 -7.11 -31.48 -24.70
C ARG A 830 -7.36 -32.36 -23.48
N HIS A 831 -6.35 -32.56 -22.66
CA HIS A 831 -6.41 -33.35 -21.45
C HIS A 831 -5.61 -32.64 -20.34
N ILE A 832 -6.13 -32.65 -19.11
CA ILE A 832 -5.52 -31.96 -17.95
C ILE A 832 -4.03 -32.26 -17.73
N LYS A 833 -3.61 -33.52 -17.89
CA LYS A 833 -2.20 -33.96 -17.82
C LYS A 833 -1.26 -33.25 -18.79
N GLU A 834 -1.75 -32.62 -19.85
CA GLU A 834 -0.93 -31.85 -20.80
C GLU A 834 -0.58 -30.45 -20.27
N GLU A 835 -1.30 -30.00 -19.24
CA GLU A 835 -1.19 -28.65 -18.66
C GLU A 835 -0.18 -28.59 -17.52
N GLY A 836 0.16 -29.72 -16.89
CA GLY A 836 1.11 -29.75 -15.78
C GLY A 836 0.94 -30.91 -14.79
N VAL A 837 1.66 -30.81 -13.68
CA VAL A 837 1.57 -31.70 -12.53
C VAL A 837 0.26 -31.43 -11.77
N LEU A 838 -0.53 -32.48 -11.54
CA LEU A 838 -1.76 -32.41 -10.76
C LEU A 838 -1.49 -32.88 -9.32
N LEU A 839 -1.73 -31.99 -8.37
CA LEU A 839 -1.63 -32.17 -6.93
C LEU A 839 -3.03 -32.23 -6.33
N ASP A 840 -3.33 -33.34 -5.65
CA ASP A 840 -4.68 -33.62 -5.14
C ASP A 840 -4.66 -33.91 -3.62
N CYS A 841 -4.65 -32.84 -2.81
CA CYS A 841 -4.52 -32.89 -1.34
C CYS A 841 -3.25 -33.62 -0.85
N VAL A 842 -2.10 -33.33 -1.47
CA VAL A 842 -0.81 -33.91 -1.08
C VAL A 842 -0.37 -33.30 0.26
N LEU A 843 0.09 -34.13 1.21
CA LEU A 843 0.60 -33.65 2.50
C LEU A 843 1.98 -32.98 2.31
N ALA A 844 1.98 -31.66 2.23
CA ALA A 844 3.20 -30.87 2.00
C ALA A 844 3.99 -30.64 3.29
N VAL A 845 3.30 -30.41 4.40
CA VAL A 845 3.90 -30.25 5.73
C VAL A 845 3.26 -31.27 6.65
N LYS A 846 4.08 -32.01 7.39
CA LYS A 846 3.63 -32.96 8.41
C LYS A 846 4.16 -32.50 9.76
N GLN A 847 3.27 -32.10 10.65
CA GLN A 847 3.58 -31.63 12.01
C GLN A 847 4.75 -30.62 12.05
N GLY A 848 4.72 -29.61 11.18
CA GLY A 848 5.74 -28.57 11.07
C GLY A 848 6.96 -28.91 10.20
N GLN A 849 7.06 -30.12 9.65
CA GLN A 849 8.17 -30.53 8.79
C GLN A 849 7.76 -30.62 7.32
N LEU A 850 8.45 -29.88 6.44
CA LEU A 850 8.27 -29.94 4.99
C LEU A 850 8.62 -31.34 4.46
N GLN A 851 7.69 -31.97 3.76
CA GLN A 851 7.86 -33.29 3.14
C GLN A 851 8.59 -33.18 1.79
N ARG A 852 9.79 -32.60 1.81
CA ARG A 852 10.54 -32.20 0.61
C ARG A 852 10.74 -33.33 -0.39
N SER A 853 11.23 -34.49 0.05
CA SER A 853 11.50 -35.62 -0.86
C SER A 853 10.24 -36.15 -1.57
N GLU A 854 9.08 -36.12 -0.91
CA GLU A 854 7.82 -36.57 -1.52
C GLU A 854 7.33 -35.56 -2.56
N LEU A 855 7.41 -34.25 -2.25
CA LEU A 855 7.06 -33.19 -3.19
C LEU A 855 7.97 -33.21 -4.43
N GLU A 856 9.29 -33.36 -4.24
CA GLU A 856 10.26 -33.46 -5.35
C GLU A 856 9.93 -34.63 -6.27
N LYS A 857 9.62 -35.79 -5.67
CA LYS A 857 9.22 -36.98 -6.42
C LYS A 857 7.98 -36.72 -7.29
N ILE A 858 6.92 -36.15 -6.72
CA ILE A 858 5.67 -35.87 -7.44
C ILE A 858 5.90 -34.89 -8.60
N LEU A 859 6.70 -33.84 -8.37
CA LEU A 859 6.97 -32.80 -9.35
C LEU A 859 7.88 -33.26 -10.50
N LEU A 860 8.77 -34.24 -10.26
CA LEU A 860 9.74 -34.75 -11.24
C LEU A 860 9.31 -36.03 -11.97
N GLU A 861 8.49 -36.88 -11.36
CA GLU A 861 8.08 -38.17 -11.95
C GLU A 861 6.81 -38.09 -12.81
N SER A 862 6.23 -36.90 -12.98
CA SER A 862 5.05 -36.70 -13.84
C SER A 862 5.39 -36.83 -15.33
N LYS A 863 4.38 -37.04 -16.19
CA LYS A 863 4.57 -37.15 -17.65
C LYS A 863 5.21 -35.88 -18.25
N TYR A 864 4.90 -34.72 -17.69
CA TYR A 864 5.48 -33.44 -18.09
C TYR A 864 5.94 -32.73 -16.80
N PRO A 865 7.17 -33.05 -16.32
CA PRO A 865 7.65 -32.58 -15.03
C PRO A 865 7.86 -31.06 -15.01
N VAL A 866 7.99 -30.52 -13.81
CA VAL A 866 8.34 -29.10 -13.62
C VAL A 866 9.71 -28.79 -14.24
N ARG A 867 9.86 -27.62 -14.84
CA ARG A 867 11.14 -27.15 -15.40
C ARG A 867 12.06 -26.55 -14.34
N ASN A 868 11.50 -25.91 -13.31
CA ASN A 868 12.26 -25.21 -12.27
C ASN A 868 11.83 -25.61 -10.86
N LEU A 869 12.18 -26.85 -10.47
CA LEU A 869 11.88 -27.42 -9.16
C LEU A 869 12.26 -26.51 -7.98
N LYS A 870 13.43 -25.85 -8.05
CA LYS A 870 13.91 -24.96 -6.99
C LYS A 870 12.93 -23.81 -6.77
N GLN A 871 12.46 -23.19 -7.84
CA GLN A 871 11.47 -22.11 -7.76
C GLN A 871 10.13 -22.62 -7.21
N ASN A 872 9.65 -23.79 -7.65
CA ASN A 872 8.41 -24.37 -7.13
C ASN A 872 8.48 -24.61 -5.61
N LEU A 873 9.58 -25.16 -5.11
CA LEU A 873 9.76 -25.40 -3.68
C LEU A 873 9.88 -24.11 -2.88
N ASN A 874 10.56 -23.09 -3.42
CA ASN A 874 10.68 -21.78 -2.76
C ASN A 874 9.32 -21.08 -2.64
N ASP A 875 8.50 -21.10 -3.69
CA ASP A 875 7.15 -20.52 -3.65
C ASP A 875 6.23 -21.29 -2.68
N LEU A 876 6.35 -22.62 -2.60
CA LEU A 876 5.63 -23.41 -1.59
C LEU A 876 6.07 -23.06 -0.15
N GLN A 877 7.37 -22.81 0.08
CA GLN A 877 7.87 -22.35 1.37
C GLN A 877 7.31 -20.97 1.73
N ALA A 878 7.21 -20.06 0.77
CA ALA A 878 6.59 -18.75 0.95
C ALA A 878 5.11 -18.89 1.35
N GLN A 879 4.36 -19.80 0.72
CA GLN A 879 2.98 -20.12 1.10
C GLN A 879 2.87 -20.71 2.51
N ILE A 880 3.83 -21.55 2.93
CA ILE A 880 3.89 -22.08 4.31
C ILE A 880 4.08 -20.95 5.31
N ALA A 881 5.00 -20.02 5.06
CA ALA A 881 5.23 -18.86 5.91
C ALA A 881 3.96 -17.98 6.02
N ALA A 882 3.29 -17.73 4.90
CA ALA A 882 2.03 -17.00 4.86
C ALA A 882 0.93 -17.69 5.69
N ASN A 883 0.74 -19.00 5.54
CA ASN A 883 -0.24 -19.75 6.33
C ASN A 883 0.10 -19.75 7.83
N GLN A 884 1.39 -19.86 8.18
CA GLN A 884 1.81 -19.78 9.58
C GLN A 884 1.47 -18.43 10.21
N GLN A 885 1.60 -17.33 9.44
CA GLN A 885 1.20 -16.01 9.90
C GLN A 885 -0.31 -15.93 10.17
N GLY A 886 -1.14 -16.52 9.30
CA GLY A 886 -2.58 -16.62 9.50
C GLY A 886 -2.96 -17.42 10.74
N ILE A 887 -2.29 -18.56 10.98
CA ILE A 887 -2.46 -19.38 12.19
C ILE A 887 -2.15 -18.56 13.45
N ASN A 888 -1.04 -17.83 13.46
CA ASN A 888 -0.63 -17.00 14.59
C ASN A 888 -1.64 -15.88 14.87
N GLY A 889 -2.12 -15.20 13.83
CA GLY A 889 -3.13 -14.15 13.93
C GLY A 889 -4.44 -14.65 14.54
N LEU A 890 -4.99 -15.76 14.03
CA LEU A 890 -6.23 -16.36 14.56
C LEU A 890 -6.09 -16.88 15.99
N ASN A 891 -4.95 -17.49 16.33
CA ASN A 891 -4.66 -17.94 17.68
C ASN A 891 -4.58 -16.75 18.66
N THR A 892 -4.00 -15.63 18.25
CA THR A 892 -3.92 -14.40 19.06
C THR A 892 -5.32 -13.85 19.33
N LEU A 893 -6.18 -13.78 18.30
CA LEU A 893 -7.58 -13.38 18.46
C LEU A 893 -8.35 -14.31 19.41
N CYS A 894 -8.12 -15.62 19.32
CA CYS A 894 -8.77 -16.58 20.21
C CYS A 894 -8.29 -16.50 21.65
N LYS A 895 -7.00 -16.24 21.87
CA LYS A 895 -6.46 -15.98 23.22
C LYS A 895 -7.10 -14.74 23.85
N GLN A 896 -7.36 -13.70 23.05
CA GLN A 896 -7.90 -12.43 23.54
C GLN A 896 -9.42 -12.47 23.78
N PHE A 897 -10.21 -13.05 22.86
CA PHE A 897 -11.67 -12.97 22.89
C PHE A 897 -12.38 -14.31 23.17
N GLY A 898 -11.64 -15.42 23.14
CA GLY A 898 -12.17 -16.77 23.24
C GLY A 898 -12.73 -17.30 21.92
N LEU A 899 -12.54 -18.61 21.69
CA LEU A 899 -12.95 -19.30 20.46
C LEU A 899 -14.43 -19.11 20.09
N GLN A 900 -15.33 -19.18 21.08
CA GLN A 900 -16.79 -19.04 20.84
C GLN A 900 -17.16 -17.66 20.30
N THR A 901 -16.56 -16.60 20.87
CA THR A 901 -16.78 -15.22 20.45
C THR A 901 -16.28 -15.03 19.02
N VAL A 902 -15.04 -15.45 18.74
CA VAL A 902 -14.43 -15.33 17.40
C VAL A 902 -15.29 -16.05 16.36
N SER A 903 -15.70 -17.30 16.64
CA SER A 903 -16.55 -18.09 15.75
C SER A 903 -17.89 -17.41 15.49
N ARG A 904 -18.52 -16.85 16.54
CA ARG A 904 -19.81 -16.16 16.41
C ARG A 904 -19.70 -14.90 15.56
N TYR A 905 -18.62 -14.13 15.67
CA TYR A 905 -18.42 -12.96 14.81
C TYR A 905 -18.08 -13.33 13.36
N MET A 906 -17.46 -14.50 13.11
CA MET A 906 -17.35 -15.04 11.74
C MET A 906 -18.75 -15.29 11.15
N ASP A 907 -19.67 -15.89 11.92
CA ASP A 907 -21.06 -16.07 11.49
C ASP A 907 -21.74 -14.74 11.18
N HIS A 908 -21.59 -13.74 12.06
CA HIS A 908 -22.18 -12.41 11.86
C HIS A 908 -21.62 -11.68 10.62
N VAL A 909 -20.34 -11.86 10.29
CA VAL A 909 -19.74 -11.32 9.06
C VAL A 909 -20.37 -11.94 7.81
N LEU A 910 -20.67 -13.25 7.84
CA LEU A 910 -21.37 -13.93 6.76
C LEU A 910 -22.84 -13.47 6.67
N ASP A 911 -23.54 -13.37 7.80
CA ASP A 911 -24.93 -12.91 7.86
C ASP A 911 -25.06 -11.46 7.33
N HIS A 912 -24.08 -10.61 7.62
CA HIS A 912 -24.03 -9.24 7.14
C HIS A 912 -23.93 -9.16 5.61
N ALA A 913 -23.04 -9.96 5.02
CA ALA A 913 -22.89 -10.05 3.57
C ALA A 913 -24.15 -10.63 2.89
N GLU A 914 -24.77 -11.64 3.49
CA GLU A 914 -26.05 -12.19 3.02
C GLU A 914 -27.14 -11.12 3.00
N ASN A 915 -27.26 -10.32 4.06
CA ASN A 915 -28.23 -9.23 4.12
C ASN A 915 -27.96 -8.13 3.09
N ALA A 916 -26.68 -7.81 2.82
CA ALA A 916 -26.32 -6.86 1.77
C ALA A 916 -26.76 -7.34 0.38
N VAL A 917 -26.59 -8.63 0.08
CA VAL A 917 -27.08 -9.20 -1.19
C VAL A 917 -28.60 -9.29 -1.23
N LYS A 918 -29.28 -9.63 -0.14
CA LYS A 918 -30.76 -9.59 -0.08
C LYS A 918 -31.32 -8.20 -0.39
N ASN A 919 -30.65 -7.14 0.07
CA ASN A 919 -31.01 -5.78 -0.26
C ASN A 919 -30.80 -5.49 -1.75
N LEU A 920 -29.64 -5.86 -2.30
CA LEU A 920 -29.35 -5.76 -3.73
C LEU A 920 -30.41 -6.48 -4.58
N ILE A 921 -30.79 -7.70 -4.20
CA ILE A 921 -31.79 -8.51 -4.94
C ILE A 921 -33.13 -7.78 -5.08
N ASN A 922 -33.51 -6.88 -4.16
CA ASN A 922 -34.74 -6.10 -4.29
C ASN A 922 -34.70 -5.09 -5.45
N GLU A 923 -33.51 -4.70 -5.88
CA GLU A 923 -33.26 -3.75 -6.97
C GLU A 923 -32.99 -4.45 -8.32
N LEU A 924 -32.67 -5.74 -8.29
CA LEU A 924 -32.42 -6.53 -9.49
C LEU A 924 -33.73 -6.89 -10.21
N SER A 925 -33.65 -7.04 -11.53
CA SER A 925 -34.73 -7.54 -12.38
C SER A 925 -34.34 -8.87 -13.03
N ASP A 926 -35.33 -9.59 -13.54
CA ASP A 926 -35.09 -10.74 -14.40
C ASP A 926 -34.31 -10.32 -15.65
N GLY A 927 -33.42 -11.19 -16.12
CA GLY A 927 -32.58 -10.92 -17.28
C GLY A 927 -32.02 -12.20 -17.89
N GLU A 928 -31.72 -12.16 -19.18
CA GLU A 928 -31.06 -13.26 -19.89
C GLU A 928 -30.06 -12.72 -20.90
N PHE A 929 -28.95 -13.43 -21.07
CA PHE A 929 -27.93 -13.06 -22.04
C PHE A 929 -27.15 -14.29 -22.48
N CYS A 930 -26.78 -14.33 -23.76
CA CYS A 930 -25.90 -15.34 -24.34
C CYS A 930 -24.71 -14.65 -25.01
N TYR A 931 -23.51 -15.07 -24.63
CA TYR A 931 -22.25 -14.56 -25.15
C TYR A 931 -21.58 -15.61 -26.04
N GLN A 932 -21.32 -15.27 -27.30
CA GLN A 932 -20.57 -16.11 -28.24
C GLN A 932 -19.05 -15.89 -28.16
N THR A 933 -18.26 -16.97 -28.16
CA THR A 933 -16.79 -16.92 -28.09
C THR A 933 -16.13 -17.16 -29.46
N ASP A 934 -14.82 -16.85 -29.59
CA ASP A 934 -14.02 -17.14 -30.79
C ASP A 934 -13.95 -18.64 -31.16
N GLN A 935 -14.26 -19.52 -30.21
CA GLN A 935 -14.26 -20.98 -30.32
C GLN A 935 -15.59 -21.52 -30.87
N ASN A 936 -16.53 -20.62 -31.24
CA ASN A 936 -17.91 -20.97 -31.62
C ASN A 936 -18.67 -21.69 -30.50
N THR A 937 -18.40 -21.31 -29.25
CA THR A 937 -19.20 -21.74 -28.09
C THR A 937 -20.01 -20.57 -27.57
N GLU A 938 -21.04 -20.87 -26.79
CA GLU A 938 -21.90 -19.88 -26.15
C GLU A 938 -21.96 -20.11 -24.65
N VAL A 939 -21.79 -19.04 -23.88
CA VAL A 939 -22.08 -18.97 -22.44
C VAL A 939 -23.39 -18.22 -22.27
N CYS A 940 -24.39 -18.89 -21.72
CA CYS A 940 -25.73 -18.34 -21.55
C CYS A 940 -26.12 -18.36 -20.09
N VAL A 941 -26.69 -17.25 -19.61
CA VAL A 941 -27.21 -17.13 -18.25
C VAL A 941 -28.61 -16.57 -18.26
N LYS A 942 -29.46 -17.12 -17.40
CA LYS A 942 -30.77 -16.58 -17.07
C LYS A 942 -30.83 -16.29 -15.57
N ILE A 943 -31.17 -15.05 -15.23
CA ILE A 943 -31.33 -14.57 -13.86
C ILE A 943 -32.82 -14.42 -13.59
N THR A 944 -33.30 -15.05 -12.53
CA THR A 944 -34.70 -14.97 -12.08
C THR A 944 -34.75 -14.54 -10.62
N VAL A 945 -35.43 -13.43 -10.36
CA VAL A 945 -35.48 -12.77 -9.06
C VAL A 945 -36.80 -13.10 -8.35
N ASN A 946 -36.70 -13.52 -7.08
CA ASN A 946 -37.86 -13.68 -6.19
C ASN A 946 -37.80 -12.63 -5.09
N HIS A 947 -38.47 -11.50 -5.31
CA HIS A 947 -38.52 -10.39 -4.35
C HIS A 947 -39.17 -10.77 -3.00
N HIS A 948 -40.15 -11.69 -2.99
CA HIS A 948 -40.81 -12.10 -1.73
C HIS A 948 -39.85 -12.88 -0.82
N ARG A 949 -39.04 -13.77 -1.40
CA ARG A 949 -38.06 -14.58 -0.66
C ARG A 949 -36.70 -13.89 -0.54
N GLN A 950 -36.48 -12.79 -1.26
CA GLN A 950 -35.20 -12.12 -1.41
C GLN A 950 -34.09 -13.07 -1.88
N THR A 951 -34.43 -13.92 -2.86
CA THR A 951 -33.51 -14.90 -3.45
C THR A 951 -33.46 -14.71 -4.96
N ALA A 952 -32.32 -14.99 -5.58
CA ALA A 952 -32.17 -15.00 -7.03
C ALA A 952 -31.64 -16.35 -7.50
N ARG A 953 -32.16 -16.84 -8.63
CA ARG A 953 -31.63 -18.01 -9.33
C ARG A 953 -30.82 -17.55 -10.52
N ILE A 954 -29.59 -18.07 -10.63
CA ILE A 954 -28.66 -17.81 -11.73
C ILE A 954 -28.45 -19.14 -12.46
N ASP A 955 -29.06 -19.27 -13.63
CA ASP A 955 -29.17 -20.52 -14.35
C ASP A 955 -28.34 -20.49 -15.64
N PHE A 956 -27.28 -21.31 -15.68
CA PHE A 956 -26.38 -21.45 -16.83
C PHE A 956 -26.77 -22.59 -17.79
N SER A 957 -28.00 -23.13 -17.71
CA SER A 957 -28.42 -24.32 -18.48
C SER A 957 -28.40 -24.16 -19.99
N GLY A 958 -28.40 -22.94 -20.52
CA GLY A 958 -28.24 -22.67 -21.96
C GLY A 958 -26.79 -22.74 -22.46
N THR A 959 -25.81 -22.89 -21.57
CA THR A 959 -24.38 -22.89 -21.93
C THR A 959 -23.98 -24.15 -22.69
N SER A 960 -23.02 -23.99 -23.60
CA SER A 960 -22.46 -25.08 -24.40
C SER A 960 -21.95 -26.26 -23.55
N LEU A 961 -22.05 -27.47 -24.11
CA LEU A 961 -21.49 -28.69 -23.52
C LEU A 961 -19.97 -28.59 -23.37
N GLN A 962 -19.38 -29.49 -22.57
CA GLN A 962 -17.93 -29.62 -22.45
C GLN A 962 -17.25 -29.68 -23.82
N GLN A 963 -16.17 -28.94 -23.96
CA GLN A 963 -15.38 -28.82 -25.17
C GLN A 963 -14.19 -29.80 -25.16
N TYR A 964 -13.72 -30.19 -26.34
CA TYR A 964 -12.52 -31.01 -26.51
C TYR A 964 -11.19 -30.23 -26.37
N ASN A 965 -11.26 -28.91 -26.20
CA ASN A 965 -10.11 -28.02 -26.01
C ASN A 965 -10.02 -27.59 -24.52
N ASN A 966 -9.22 -26.57 -24.22
CA ASN A 966 -8.92 -26.13 -22.87
C ASN A 966 -9.76 -24.94 -22.36
N PHE A 967 -10.79 -24.52 -23.10
CA PHE A 967 -11.70 -23.44 -22.70
C PHE A 967 -12.78 -23.89 -21.71
N ASN A 968 -12.68 -25.11 -21.17
CA ASN A 968 -13.57 -25.54 -20.09
C ASN A 968 -13.17 -24.86 -18.79
N ALA A 969 -14.13 -24.27 -18.08
CA ALA A 969 -13.96 -23.68 -16.76
C ALA A 969 -14.56 -24.60 -15.69
N PRO A 970 -13.80 -25.07 -14.70
CA PRO A 970 -14.34 -25.73 -13.51
C PRO A 970 -15.46 -24.93 -12.84
N TYR A 971 -16.39 -25.65 -12.19
CA TYR A 971 -17.51 -25.05 -11.44
C TYR A 971 -17.06 -23.93 -10.48
N ALA A 972 -15.91 -24.11 -9.82
CA ALA A 972 -15.34 -23.16 -8.89
C ALA A 972 -15.08 -21.77 -9.53
N ILE A 973 -14.76 -21.71 -10.83
CA ILE A 973 -14.57 -20.46 -11.58
C ILE A 973 -15.90 -19.75 -11.80
N THR A 974 -16.94 -20.48 -12.23
CA THR A 974 -18.29 -19.92 -12.45
C THR A 974 -18.87 -19.37 -11.15
N ARG A 975 -18.67 -20.10 -10.04
CA ARG A 975 -18.98 -19.63 -8.69
C ARG A 975 -18.23 -18.35 -8.33
N ALA A 976 -16.93 -18.29 -8.62
CA ALA A 976 -16.10 -17.12 -8.33
C ALA A 976 -16.50 -15.89 -9.15
N ALA A 977 -16.78 -16.04 -10.44
CA ALA A 977 -17.28 -14.96 -11.30
C ALA A 977 -18.63 -14.42 -10.81
N THR A 978 -19.54 -15.32 -10.41
CA THR A 978 -20.83 -14.94 -9.81
C THR A 978 -20.66 -14.14 -8.53
N LEU A 979 -19.80 -14.62 -7.62
CA LEU A 979 -19.48 -13.94 -6.37
C LEU A 979 -18.85 -12.55 -6.62
N TYR A 980 -17.93 -12.46 -7.59
CA TYR A 980 -17.30 -11.21 -8.00
C TYR A 980 -18.32 -10.19 -8.49
N VAL A 981 -19.21 -10.58 -9.41
CA VAL A 981 -20.25 -9.69 -9.93
C VAL A 981 -21.13 -9.19 -8.79
N LEU A 982 -21.66 -10.07 -7.94
CA LEU A 982 -22.46 -9.66 -6.78
C LEU A 982 -21.71 -8.67 -5.88
N ARG A 983 -20.42 -8.90 -5.63
CA ARG A 983 -19.60 -7.99 -4.85
C ARG A 983 -19.48 -6.61 -5.49
N THR A 984 -19.31 -6.52 -6.81
CA THR A 984 -19.19 -5.23 -7.52
C THR A 984 -20.49 -4.42 -7.50
N LEU A 985 -21.64 -5.09 -7.33
CA LEU A 985 -22.95 -4.43 -7.28
C LEU A 985 -23.31 -3.97 -5.86
N VAL A 986 -22.73 -4.58 -4.84
CA VAL A 986 -22.89 -4.10 -3.46
C VAL A 986 -22.00 -2.88 -3.25
N ASN A 987 -22.61 -1.68 -3.28
CA ASN A 987 -21.95 -0.40 -3.03
C ASN A 987 -21.68 -0.15 -1.53
N GLN A 988 -21.04 -1.12 -0.86
CA GLN A 988 -20.64 -1.07 0.54
C GLN A 988 -19.24 -1.68 0.68
N PRO A 989 -18.36 -1.16 1.57
CA PRO A 989 -17.03 -1.72 1.79
C PRO A 989 -17.09 -2.95 2.73
N ILE A 990 -17.74 -4.00 2.25
CA ILE A 990 -17.78 -5.30 2.91
C ILE A 990 -16.76 -6.26 2.28
N PRO A 991 -16.11 -7.14 3.05
CA PRO A 991 -15.19 -8.12 2.48
C PRO A 991 -15.95 -9.11 1.61
N LEU A 992 -15.34 -9.53 0.50
CA LEU A 992 -15.89 -10.62 -0.31
C LEU A 992 -15.81 -11.93 0.49
N ASN A 993 -16.95 -12.56 0.73
CA ASN A 993 -17.06 -13.76 1.57
C ASN A 993 -18.21 -14.67 1.10
N ASP A 994 -18.34 -15.86 1.69
CA ASP A 994 -19.35 -16.84 1.26
C ASP A 994 -20.80 -16.44 1.58
N GLY A 995 -21.01 -15.41 2.42
CA GLY A 995 -22.33 -14.87 2.74
C GLY A 995 -23.08 -14.33 1.53
N PHE A 996 -22.34 -13.80 0.54
CA PHE A 996 -22.91 -13.29 -0.72
C PHE A 996 -23.67 -14.33 -1.54
N LEU A 997 -23.30 -15.61 -1.43
CA LEU A 997 -23.91 -16.69 -2.20
C LEU A 997 -25.07 -17.37 -1.46
N ARG A 998 -25.27 -17.12 -0.17
CA ARG A 998 -26.36 -17.74 0.61
C ARG A 998 -27.77 -17.48 0.04
N PRO A 999 -28.12 -16.29 -0.49
CA PRO A 999 -29.44 -16.04 -1.09
C PRO A 999 -29.51 -16.41 -2.59
N ILE A 1000 -28.47 -17.07 -3.14
CA ILE A 1000 -28.32 -17.33 -4.57
C ILE A 1000 -28.43 -18.83 -4.85
N ASP A 1001 -29.35 -19.20 -5.75
CA ASP A 1001 -29.45 -20.54 -6.32
C ASP A 1001 -28.64 -20.57 -7.63
N LEU A 1002 -27.38 -21.03 -7.56
CA LEU A 1002 -26.48 -21.12 -8.71
C LEU A 1002 -26.60 -22.49 -9.38
N GLN A 1003 -27.15 -22.52 -10.59
CA GLN A 1003 -27.30 -23.74 -11.38
C GLN A 1003 -26.31 -23.76 -12.54
N VAL A 1004 -25.38 -24.73 -12.50
CA VAL A 1004 -24.41 -24.99 -13.56
C VAL A 1004 -24.48 -26.47 -13.95
N PRO A 1005 -24.93 -26.81 -15.19
CA PRO A 1005 -25.10 -28.21 -15.58
C PRO A 1005 -23.78 -28.99 -15.58
N ALA A 1006 -23.77 -30.17 -14.96
CA ALA A 1006 -22.65 -31.10 -15.06
C ALA A 1006 -22.41 -31.51 -16.53
N GLY A 1007 -21.15 -31.67 -16.93
CA GLY A 1007 -20.75 -31.96 -18.32
C GLY A 1007 -20.89 -30.78 -19.28
N SER A 1008 -21.20 -29.57 -18.78
CA SER A 1008 -21.10 -28.33 -19.55
C SER A 1008 -19.66 -27.82 -19.58
N MET A 1009 -19.36 -26.85 -20.45
CA MET A 1009 -18.03 -26.21 -20.43
C MET A 1009 -17.77 -25.40 -19.15
N LEU A 1010 -18.78 -25.14 -18.31
CA LEU A 1010 -18.67 -24.44 -17.02
C LEU A 1010 -18.68 -25.37 -15.80
N ASN A 1011 -18.82 -26.67 -16.03
CA ASN A 1011 -18.70 -27.73 -15.03
C ASN A 1011 -18.27 -29.04 -15.72
N PRO A 1012 -17.03 -29.07 -16.26
CA PRO A 1012 -16.53 -30.20 -17.03
C PRO A 1012 -16.20 -31.41 -16.14
N ASP A 1013 -16.30 -32.59 -16.73
CA ASP A 1013 -15.85 -33.85 -16.15
C ASP A 1013 -14.36 -34.09 -16.42
N TYR A 1014 -13.69 -34.72 -15.46
CA TYR A 1014 -12.33 -35.21 -15.64
C TYR A 1014 -12.28 -36.21 -16.81
N PRO A 1015 -11.31 -36.14 -17.74
CA PRO A 1015 -10.04 -35.40 -17.64
C PRO A 1015 -9.90 -34.18 -18.58
N ALA A 1016 -10.97 -33.42 -18.82
CA ALA A 1016 -10.93 -32.25 -19.69
C ALA A 1016 -9.74 -31.31 -19.41
N ALA A 1017 -9.23 -30.66 -20.46
CA ALA A 1017 -8.30 -29.55 -20.32
C ALA A 1017 -9.06 -28.29 -19.85
N VAL A 1018 -8.45 -27.47 -18.98
CA VAL A 1018 -9.16 -26.36 -18.31
C VAL A 1018 -8.35 -25.07 -18.19
N VAL A 1019 -7.10 -25.04 -18.65
CA VAL A 1019 -6.22 -23.90 -18.37
C VAL A 1019 -6.76 -22.57 -18.91
N ALA A 1020 -7.39 -22.57 -20.09
CA ALA A 1020 -8.03 -21.37 -20.65
C ALA A 1020 -9.36 -21.03 -19.96
N GLY A 1021 -9.96 -21.98 -19.22
CA GLY A 1021 -11.14 -21.74 -18.41
C GLY A 1021 -10.94 -20.64 -17.37
N ASN A 1022 -9.78 -20.63 -16.71
CA ASN A 1022 -9.42 -19.63 -15.69
C ASN A 1022 -9.16 -18.25 -16.29
N VAL A 1023 -8.46 -18.20 -17.43
CA VAL A 1023 -7.96 -16.92 -17.98
C VAL A 1023 -8.85 -16.31 -19.06
N GLU A 1024 -9.65 -17.12 -19.77
CA GLU A 1024 -10.50 -16.66 -20.87
C GLU A 1024 -12.00 -16.85 -20.54
N THR A 1025 -12.43 -18.07 -20.25
CA THR A 1025 -13.87 -18.35 -20.03
C THR A 1025 -14.41 -17.63 -18.80
N SER A 1026 -13.60 -17.42 -17.76
CA SER A 1026 -13.99 -16.65 -16.56
C SER A 1026 -14.36 -15.18 -16.88
N GLN A 1027 -13.68 -14.56 -17.85
CA GLN A 1027 -13.97 -13.21 -18.33
C GLN A 1027 -15.33 -13.22 -19.06
N VAL A 1028 -15.53 -14.20 -19.95
CA VAL A 1028 -16.79 -14.37 -20.68
C VAL A 1028 -17.97 -14.59 -19.73
N VAL A 1029 -17.84 -15.44 -18.71
CA VAL A 1029 -18.90 -15.65 -17.70
C VAL A 1029 -19.26 -14.33 -17.00
N THR A 1030 -18.24 -13.53 -16.67
CA THR A 1030 -18.44 -12.24 -16.00
C THR A 1030 -19.16 -11.23 -16.91
N ASP A 1031 -18.71 -11.08 -18.15
CA ASP A 1031 -19.38 -10.21 -19.13
C ASP A 1031 -20.80 -10.72 -19.45
N THR A 1032 -21.04 -12.03 -19.44
CA THR A 1032 -22.39 -12.61 -19.65
C THR A 1032 -23.32 -12.23 -18.51
N LEU A 1033 -22.85 -12.27 -17.26
CA LEU A 1033 -23.61 -11.85 -16.07
C LEU A 1033 -23.95 -10.36 -16.13
N TYR A 1034 -22.97 -9.49 -16.45
CA TYR A 1034 -23.25 -8.06 -16.63
C TYR A 1034 -24.20 -7.78 -17.80
N GLY A 1035 -24.09 -8.56 -18.88
CA GLY A 1035 -24.99 -8.53 -20.02
C GLY A 1035 -26.43 -8.85 -19.62
N ALA A 1036 -26.64 -9.89 -18.83
CA ALA A 1036 -27.97 -10.26 -18.34
C ALA A 1036 -28.56 -9.20 -17.39
N LEU A 1037 -27.71 -8.55 -16.59
CA LEU A 1037 -28.12 -7.49 -15.66
C LEU A 1037 -28.23 -6.10 -16.31
N GLN A 1038 -27.73 -5.92 -17.53
CA GLN A 1038 -27.73 -4.65 -18.28
C GLN A 1038 -27.01 -3.49 -17.56
N ILE A 1039 -25.90 -3.78 -16.85
CA ILE A 1039 -25.20 -2.81 -15.98
C ILE A 1039 -24.05 -2.10 -16.70
N GLN A 1040 -23.29 -2.81 -17.52
CA GLN A 1040 -22.16 -2.27 -18.28
C GLN A 1040 -21.95 -3.04 -19.58
N ALA A 1041 -21.38 -2.37 -20.59
CA ALA A 1041 -20.90 -3.04 -21.79
C ALA A 1041 -19.73 -4.00 -21.48
N ALA A 1042 -19.40 -4.90 -22.41
CA ALA A 1042 -18.30 -5.83 -22.21
C ALA A 1042 -16.97 -5.08 -22.05
N SER A 1043 -16.14 -5.52 -21.12
CA SER A 1043 -14.72 -5.16 -21.14
C SER A 1043 -14.00 -5.95 -22.23
N GLN A 1044 -12.66 -5.93 -22.25
CA GLN A 1044 -11.86 -6.69 -23.21
C GLN A 1044 -12.20 -8.19 -23.29
N GLY A 1045 -12.83 -8.79 -22.27
CA GLY A 1045 -13.33 -10.18 -22.28
C GLY A 1045 -12.25 -11.28 -22.37
N THR A 1046 -10.98 -10.93 -22.21
CA THR A 1046 -9.82 -11.82 -22.29
C THR A 1046 -8.73 -11.34 -21.33
N MET A 1047 -7.88 -12.23 -20.83
CA MET A 1047 -6.67 -11.86 -20.09
C MET A 1047 -5.43 -11.72 -20.98
N ASN A 1048 -5.57 -11.98 -22.30
CA ASN A 1048 -4.49 -11.96 -23.29
C ASN A 1048 -3.24 -12.67 -22.78
N ASN A 1049 -3.41 -13.94 -22.41
CA ASN A 1049 -2.35 -14.71 -21.76
C ASN A 1049 -1.18 -14.93 -22.72
N LEU A 1050 0.01 -14.52 -22.31
CA LEU A 1050 1.25 -14.69 -23.03
C LEU A 1050 2.23 -15.49 -22.17
N THR A 1051 2.62 -16.66 -22.66
CA THR A 1051 3.78 -17.37 -22.14
C THR A 1051 4.85 -17.51 -23.18
N PHE A 1052 6.09 -17.48 -22.71
CA PHE A 1052 7.22 -17.84 -23.54
C PHE A 1052 8.34 -18.42 -22.71
N GLY A 1053 9.20 -19.20 -23.35
CA GLY A 1053 10.34 -19.76 -22.66
C GLY A 1053 10.99 -20.94 -23.37
N ASP A 1054 11.79 -21.65 -22.59
CA ASP A 1054 12.44 -22.91 -22.89
C ASP A 1054 12.67 -23.70 -21.57
N ASP A 1055 13.61 -24.65 -21.57
CA ASP A 1055 13.96 -25.44 -20.38
C ASP A 1055 14.58 -24.61 -19.25
N THR A 1056 15.14 -23.43 -19.54
CA THR A 1056 15.84 -22.58 -18.58
C THR A 1056 15.02 -21.35 -18.19
N TRP A 1057 14.31 -20.70 -19.12
CA TRP A 1057 13.50 -19.51 -18.88
C TRP A 1057 12.01 -19.83 -19.01
N GLN A 1058 11.21 -19.48 -18.01
CA GLN A 1058 9.75 -19.58 -18.07
C GLN A 1058 9.14 -18.22 -17.72
N TYR A 1059 8.43 -17.63 -18.67
CA TYR A 1059 7.71 -16.38 -18.48
C TYR A 1059 6.21 -16.58 -18.69
N TYR A 1060 5.44 -15.91 -17.85
CA TYR A 1060 3.99 -15.84 -17.91
C TYR A 1060 3.56 -14.41 -17.64
N GLU A 1061 2.64 -13.90 -18.44
CA GLU A 1061 1.99 -12.60 -18.23
C GLU A 1061 0.55 -12.55 -18.77
N THR A 1062 -0.34 -11.89 -18.03
CA THR A 1062 -1.65 -11.44 -18.52
C THR A 1062 -1.53 -9.99 -18.98
N ILE A 1063 -2.01 -9.66 -20.18
CA ILE A 1063 -1.90 -8.32 -20.75
C ILE A 1063 -3.27 -7.63 -20.68
N CYS A 1064 -3.29 -6.42 -20.11
CA CYS A 1064 -4.49 -5.61 -19.99
C CYS A 1064 -5.09 -5.13 -21.33
N GLY A 1065 -6.29 -4.56 -21.27
CA GLY A 1065 -7.01 -4.00 -22.42
C GLY A 1065 -7.99 -2.92 -22.00
N GLY A 1066 -9.02 -2.69 -22.80
CA GLY A 1066 -10.04 -1.68 -22.50
C GLY A 1066 -11.19 -2.22 -21.65
N THR A 1067 -11.69 -1.43 -20.70
CA THR A 1067 -12.90 -1.81 -19.94
C THR A 1067 -14.18 -1.29 -20.60
N GLY A 1068 -15.31 -1.91 -20.29
CA GLY A 1068 -16.61 -1.50 -20.84
C GLY A 1068 -17.05 -0.12 -20.31
N GLY A 1069 -17.79 0.62 -21.13
CA GLY A 1069 -18.57 1.77 -20.68
C GLY A 1069 -19.74 1.33 -19.80
N GLY A 1070 -20.02 2.09 -18.74
CA GLY A 1070 -21.16 1.86 -17.85
C GLY A 1070 -22.28 2.88 -18.05
N ILE A 1071 -23.28 2.78 -17.17
CA ILE A 1071 -24.49 3.61 -17.23
C ILE A 1071 -24.23 5.13 -17.16
N ASP A 1072 -23.18 5.55 -16.47
CA ASP A 1072 -22.81 6.95 -16.23
C ASP A 1072 -21.29 7.23 -16.29
N TYR A 1073 -20.50 6.28 -16.82
CA TYR A 1073 -19.04 6.41 -16.88
C TYR A 1073 -18.42 5.77 -18.13
N ASN A 1074 -17.34 6.39 -18.63
CA ASN A 1074 -16.51 5.80 -19.68
C ASN A 1074 -15.69 4.62 -19.14
N GLY A 1075 -15.43 3.65 -20.01
CA GLY A 1075 -14.43 2.61 -19.76
C GLY A 1075 -13.02 3.19 -19.64
N CYS A 1076 -12.15 2.43 -19.00
CA CYS A 1076 -10.78 2.80 -18.68
C CYS A 1076 -9.79 2.14 -19.65
N ASP A 1077 -8.81 2.91 -20.10
CA ASP A 1077 -7.81 2.49 -21.09
C ASP A 1077 -6.71 1.63 -20.44
N ALA A 1078 -6.30 0.56 -21.15
CA ALA A 1078 -5.15 -0.29 -20.85
C ALA A 1078 -5.02 -0.61 -19.34
N ILE A 1079 -6.04 -1.27 -18.81
CA ILE A 1079 -6.10 -1.69 -17.41
C ILE A 1079 -6.76 -3.06 -17.31
N HIS A 1080 -6.41 -3.83 -16.28
CA HIS A 1080 -7.05 -5.12 -16.05
C HIS A 1080 -8.52 -4.98 -15.72
N SER A 1081 -9.29 -6.01 -16.05
CA SER A 1081 -10.73 -6.07 -15.85
C SER A 1081 -11.14 -7.42 -15.23
N HIS A 1082 -12.24 -7.38 -14.49
CA HIS A 1082 -12.94 -8.54 -13.94
C HIS A 1082 -12.04 -9.55 -13.22
N MET A 1083 -11.82 -10.73 -13.78
CA MET A 1083 -11.27 -11.90 -13.09
C MET A 1083 -9.75 -11.87 -12.88
N THR A 1084 -9.06 -10.80 -13.28
CA THR A 1084 -7.63 -10.61 -13.05
C THR A 1084 -7.32 -9.20 -12.53
N ASN A 1085 -6.23 -9.08 -11.78
CA ASN A 1085 -5.67 -7.78 -11.39
C ASN A 1085 -4.14 -7.85 -11.17
N SER A 1086 -3.46 -8.84 -11.77
CA SER A 1086 -2.02 -9.00 -11.57
C SER A 1086 -1.23 -7.88 -12.22
N ARG A 1087 -0.12 -7.48 -11.60
CA ARG A 1087 0.79 -6.49 -12.19
C ARG A 1087 1.50 -7.09 -13.41
N LEU A 1088 1.99 -6.23 -14.29
CA LEU A 1088 2.97 -6.63 -15.30
C LEU A 1088 4.37 -6.75 -14.69
N THR A 1089 5.26 -7.46 -15.36
CA THR A 1089 6.70 -7.41 -15.07
C THR A 1089 7.27 -6.09 -15.60
N ASP A 1090 7.93 -5.30 -14.75
CA ASP A 1090 8.48 -3.99 -15.16
C ASP A 1090 9.39 -4.15 -16.39
N PRO A 1091 9.34 -3.22 -17.38
CA PRO A 1091 10.14 -3.31 -18.60
C PRO A 1091 11.63 -3.62 -18.38
N GLU A 1092 12.28 -3.06 -17.36
CA GLU A 1092 13.71 -3.31 -17.13
C GLU A 1092 13.94 -4.68 -16.50
N VAL A 1093 13.06 -5.09 -15.59
CA VAL A 1093 13.14 -6.40 -14.95
C VAL A 1093 12.88 -7.50 -16.00
N LEU A 1094 11.94 -7.28 -16.92
CA LEU A 1094 11.67 -8.18 -18.04
C LEU A 1094 12.92 -8.41 -18.89
N GLU A 1095 13.59 -7.33 -19.32
CA GLU A 1095 14.80 -7.42 -20.16
C GLU A 1095 16.02 -7.96 -19.41
N LEU A 1096 16.07 -7.77 -18.09
CA LEU A 1096 17.14 -8.30 -17.24
C LEU A 1096 16.99 -9.81 -17.03
N ARG A 1097 15.78 -10.29 -16.73
CA ARG A 1097 15.52 -11.69 -16.34
C ARG A 1097 15.35 -12.62 -17.53
N TYR A 1098 14.90 -12.09 -18.67
CA TYR A 1098 14.54 -12.90 -19.83
C TYR A 1098 15.28 -12.42 -21.09
N PRO A 1099 15.67 -13.31 -22.01
CA PRO A 1099 16.30 -12.93 -23.28
C PRO A 1099 15.29 -12.34 -24.28
N VAL A 1100 14.62 -11.27 -23.89
CA VAL A 1100 13.68 -10.48 -24.69
C VAL A 1100 13.97 -9.00 -24.52
N ARG A 1101 13.55 -8.19 -25.49
CA ARG A 1101 13.55 -6.73 -25.44
C ARG A 1101 12.13 -6.22 -25.68
N LEU A 1102 11.65 -5.34 -24.83
CA LEU A 1102 10.37 -4.67 -25.02
C LEU A 1102 10.62 -3.41 -25.85
N GLU A 1103 9.99 -3.32 -27.02
CA GLU A 1103 10.20 -2.22 -27.97
C GLU A 1103 9.07 -1.20 -27.96
N THR A 1104 7.87 -1.62 -27.53
CA THR A 1104 6.70 -0.76 -27.43
C THR A 1104 5.84 -1.21 -26.26
N PHE A 1105 5.34 -0.24 -25.50
CA PHE A 1105 4.33 -0.39 -24.47
C PHE A 1105 3.43 0.84 -24.47
N ALA A 1106 2.31 0.75 -25.20
CA ALA A 1106 1.47 1.89 -25.53
C ALA A 1106 -0.03 1.59 -25.39
N ILE A 1107 -0.85 2.63 -25.28
CA ILE A 1107 -2.30 2.52 -25.38
C ILE A 1107 -2.69 2.39 -26.85
N ARG A 1108 -3.49 1.39 -27.18
CA ARG A 1108 -4.01 1.17 -28.53
C ARG A 1108 -5.16 2.13 -28.82
N LYS A 1109 -4.82 3.35 -29.23
CA LYS A 1109 -5.77 4.44 -29.45
C LYS A 1109 -6.91 4.05 -30.41
N ASN A 1110 -8.11 4.55 -30.11
CA ASN A 1110 -9.34 4.37 -30.90
C ASN A 1110 -9.82 2.92 -31.00
N SER A 1111 -9.46 2.05 -30.06
CA SER A 1111 -9.98 0.68 -30.02
C SER A 1111 -11.25 0.53 -29.18
N GLY A 1112 -11.56 1.50 -28.30
CA GLY A 1112 -12.78 1.49 -27.50
C GLY A 1112 -14.05 1.78 -28.30
N GLY A 1113 -15.14 1.09 -27.96
CA GLY A 1113 -16.45 1.25 -28.58
C GLY A 1113 -17.06 2.63 -28.34
N ASN A 1114 -17.68 3.21 -29.36
CA ASN A 1114 -18.34 4.51 -29.25
C ASN A 1114 -19.70 4.39 -28.56
N GLY A 1115 -20.03 5.33 -27.68
CA GLY A 1115 -21.35 5.42 -27.05
C GLY A 1115 -21.57 6.80 -26.46
N LEU A 1116 -22.65 7.00 -25.71
CA LEU A 1116 -22.77 8.14 -24.80
C LEU A 1116 -21.60 8.14 -23.82
N PHE A 1117 -21.29 6.95 -23.29
CA PHE A 1117 -20.06 6.64 -22.58
C PHE A 1117 -19.23 5.67 -23.43
N LYS A 1118 -17.98 6.03 -23.71
CA LYS A 1118 -17.07 5.24 -24.55
C LYS A 1118 -16.51 4.06 -23.78
N GLY A 1119 -16.24 2.96 -24.46
CA GLY A 1119 -15.40 1.90 -23.95
C GLY A 1119 -13.93 2.33 -23.90
N GLY A 1120 -13.15 1.70 -23.04
CA GLY A 1120 -11.72 1.94 -22.91
C GLY A 1120 -10.93 1.39 -24.10
N ASN A 1121 -9.77 1.99 -24.35
CA ASN A 1121 -8.79 1.54 -25.34
C ASN A 1121 -7.97 0.36 -24.81
N GLY A 1122 -7.52 -0.50 -25.73
CA GLY A 1122 -6.65 -1.63 -25.47
C GLY A 1122 -5.20 -1.21 -25.26
N CYS A 1123 -4.31 -2.20 -25.25
CA CYS A 1123 -2.88 -2.07 -25.05
C CYS A 1123 -2.13 -2.64 -26.27
N GLU A 1124 -0.96 -2.10 -26.55
CA GLU A 1124 -0.05 -2.58 -27.60
C GLU A 1124 1.34 -2.86 -27.01
N ARG A 1125 1.84 -4.09 -27.22
CA ARG A 1125 3.15 -4.54 -26.74
C ARG A 1125 3.95 -5.27 -27.81
N HIS A 1126 5.22 -4.90 -27.95
CA HIS A 1126 6.13 -5.48 -28.95
C HIS A 1126 7.31 -6.15 -28.25
N PHE A 1127 7.38 -7.48 -28.30
CA PHE A 1127 8.41 -8.28 -27.66
C PHE A 1127 9.40 -8.82 -28.69
N ARG A 1128 10.62 -8.30 -28.73
CA ARG A 1128 11.70 -8.83 -29.56
C ARG A 1128 12.44 -9.93 -28.82
N PHE A 1129 12.49 -11.11 -29.40
CA PHE A 1129 13.17 -12.27 -28.82
C PHE A 1129 14.65 -12.23 -29.14
N LEU A 1130 15.53 -12.30 -28.15
CA LEU A 1130 16.99 -12.26 -28.34
C LEU A 1130 17.58 -13.67 -28.51
N LYS A 1131 16.80 -14.70 -28.19
CA LYS A 1131 17.12 -16.12 -28.38
C LYS A 1131 15.89 -16.85 -28.95
N PRO A 1132 16.07 -18.03 -29.55
CA PRO A 1132 14.94 -18.89 -29.88
C PRO A 1132 14.12 -19.22 -28.63
N MET A 1133 12.80 -19.16 -28.74
CA MET A 1133 11.87 -19.49 -27.64
C MET A 1133 10.57 -20.06 -28.18
N THR A 1134 9.93 -20.91 -27.39
CA THR A 1134 8.54 -21.32 -27.63
C THR A 1134 7.62 -20.25 -27.03
N VAL A 1135 6.71 -19.71 -27.83
CA VAL A 1135 5.64 -18.79 -27.40
C VAL A 1135 4.32 -19.55 -27.42
N SER A 1136 3.50 -19.38 -26.38
CA SER A 1136 2.10 -19.82 -26.34
C SER A 1136 1.20 -18.63 -25.98
N ILE A 1137 0.11 -18.49 -26.73
CA ILE A 1137 -0.90 -17.44 -26.55
C ILE A 1137 -2.23 -18.11 -26.29
N LEU A 1138 -2.88 -17.72 -25.20
CA LEU A 1138 -4.30 -17.99 -24.94
C LEU A 1138 -5.03 -16.66 -24.91
N SER A 1139 -5.94 -16.43 -25.85
CA SER A 1139 -6.72 -15.19 -25.92
C SER A 1139 -8.06 -15.40 -26.61
N ASN A 1140 -8.96 -14.43 -26.44
CA ASN A 1140 -10.29 -14.36 -27.07
C ASN A 1140 -10.48 -13.01 -27.78
N HIS A 1141 -11.62 -12.74 -28.41
CA HIS A 1141 -11.93 -11.48 -29.09
C HIS A 1141 -11.00 -11.11 -30.27
N ARG A 1142 -10.60 -12.11 -31.04
CA ARG A 1142 -9.96 -11.97 -32.35
C ARG A 1142 -10.94 -12.21 -33.50
N LYS A 1143 -12.13 -12.74 -33.19
CA LYS A 1143 -13.26 -12.89 -34.14
C LYS A 1143 -14.53 -12.22 -33.63
N VAL A 1144 -14.91 -12.43 -32.37
CA VAL A 1144 -16.12 -11.86 -31.77
C VAL A 1144 -15.74 -10.59 -31.00
N ALA A 1145 -16.34 -9.45 -31.35
CA ALA A 1145 -16.04 -8.18 -30.72
C ALA A 1145 -16.62 -8.10 -29.30
N PRO A 1146 -15.95 -7.42 -28.35
CA PRO A 1146 -16.55 -7.07 -27.07
C PRO A 1146 -17.81 -6.23 -27.27
N TYR A 1147 -18.96 -6.73 -26.84
CA TYR A 1147 -20.25 -6.12 -27.16
C TYR A 1147 -20.43 -4.72 -26.53
N GLY A 1148 -21.09 -3.83 -27.26
CA GLY A 1148 -21.65 -2.59 -26.73
C GLY A 1148 -23.01 -2.82 -26.05
N MET A 1149 -23.43 -1.89 -25.20
CA MET A 1149 -24.68 -2.00 -24.43
C MET A 1149 -25.57 -0.77 -24.60
N ALA A 1150 -26.90 -0.97 -24.50
CA ALA A 1150 -27.89 0.11 -24.55
C ALA A 1150 -27.76 1.05 -25.79
N GLY A 1151 -27.34 0.51 -26.94
CA GLY A 1151 -27.12 1.26 -28.18
C GLY A 1151 -25.73 1.85 -28.36
N GLY A 1152 -24.78 1.55 -27.45
CA GLY A 1152 -23.35 1.76 -27.70
C GLY A 1152 -22.78 0.72 -28.66
N ALA A 1153 -21.69 1.08 -29.35
CA ALA A 1153 -21.00 0.24 -30.31
C ALA A 1153 -19.99 -0.70 -29.64
N ASP A 1154 -19.70 -1.81 -30.31
CA ASP A 1154 -18.72 -2.81 -29.87
C ASP A 1154 -17.30 -2.24 -29.81
N GLY A 1155 -16.48 -2.83 -28.94
CA GLY A 1155 -15.04 -2.60 -28.91
C GLY A 1155 -14.34 -3.20 -30.13
N SER A 1156 -13.17 -2.70 -30.48
CA SER A 1156 -12.36 -3.28 -31.55
C SER A 1156 -11.75 -4.61 -31.13
N LEU A 1157 -11.70 -5.57 -32.07
CA LEU A 1157 -11.01 -6.84 -31.91
C LEU A 1157 -9.53 -6.66 -31.56
N GLY A 1158 -9.00 -7.62 -30.80
CA GLY A 1158 -7.57 -7.80 -30.61
C GLY A 1158 -6.90 -8.42 -31.83
N ARG A 1159 -5.58 -8.25 -31.95
CA ARG A 1159 -4.78 -8.71 -33.08
C ARG A 1159 -3.38 -9.09 -32.61
N GLN A 1160 -2.81 -10.15 -33.18
CA GLN A 1160 -1.42 -10.54 -32.93
C GLN A 1160 -0.75 -11.01 -34.22
N TYR A 1161 0.54 -10.69 -34.37
CA TYR A 1161 1.36 -11.10 -35.51
C TYR A 1161 2.84 -11.07 -35.15
N VAL A 1162 3.67 -11.70 -35.99
CA VAL A 1162 5.13 -11.70 -35.84
C VAL A 1162 5.76 -10.88 -36.95
N ILE A 1163 6.63 -9.96 -36.57
CA ILE A 1163 7.59 -9.32 -37.47
C ILE A 1163 8.87 -10.16 -37.43
N LYS A 1164 9.24 -10.76 -38.55
CA LYS A 1164 10.45 -11.59 -38.68
C LYS A 1164 11.70 -10.73 -38.69
N ALA A 1165 12.85 -11.34 -38.39
CA ALA A 1165 14.14 -10.65 -38.38
C ALA A 1165 14.51 -9.95 -39.71
N ASP A 1166 13.94 -10.37 -40.85
CA ASP A 1166 14.08 -9.72 -42.16
C ASP A 1166 13.05 -8.59 -42.42
N ASN A 1167 12.31 -8.20 -41.38
CA ASN A 1167 11.18 -7.27 -41.38
C ASN A 1167 9.94 -7.72 -42.17
N SER A 1168 9.87 -8.97 -42.61
CA SER A 1168 8.62 -9.51 -43.15
C SER A 1168 7.59 -9.71 -42.02
N MET A 1169 6.32 -9.41 -42.31
CA MET A 1169 5.23 -9.61 -41.36
C MET A 1169 4.50 -10.92 -41.65
N SER A 1170 4.20 -11.69 -40.61
CA SER A 1170 3.28 -12.83 -40.73
C SER A 1170 1.86 -12.35 -41.03
N VAL A 1171 1.01 -13.27 -41.50
CA VAL A 1171 -0.44 -13.11 -41.36
C VAL A 1171 -0.82 -13.06 -39.88
N ASP A 1172 -2.00 -12.51 -39.60
CA ASP A 1172 -2.55 -12.48 -38.24
C ASP A 1172 -2.63 -13.89 -37.67
N LEU A 1173 -2.12 -14.04 -36.45
CA LEU A 1173 -2.15 -15.31 -35.75
C LEU A 1173 -3.55 -15.55 -35.18
N ALA A 1174 -3.87 -16.82 -34.95
CA ALA A 1174 -5.11 -17.22 -34.30
C ALA A 1174 -5.17 -16.71 -32.84
N SER A 1175 -6.39 -16.69 -32.27
CA SER A 1175 -6.64 -16.31 -30.88
C SER A 1175 -5.85 -17.18 -29.89
N THR A 1176 -5.69 -18.46 -30.20
CA THR A 1176 -4.86 -19.40 -29.45
C THR A 1176 -3.84 -20.06 -30.36
N ILE A 1177 -2.56 -19.99 -29.99
CA ILE A 1177 -1.48 -20.55 -30.81
C ILE A 1177 -0.22 -20.83 -29.98
N THR A 1178 0.48 -21.91 -30.33
CA THR A 1178 1.88 -22.15 -29.91
C THR A 1178 2.77 -22.03 -31.14
N LEU A 1179 3.86 -21.27 -31.06
CA LEU A 1179 4.81 -21.10 -32.15
C LEU A 1179 6.26 -20.96 -31.67
N GLU A 1180 7.18 -21.32 -32.55
CA GLU A 1180 8.62 -21.16 -32.33
C GLU A 1180 9.09 -19.80 -32.86
N MET A 1181 9.65 -18.99 -31.97
CA MET A 1181 10.27 -17.71 -32.30
C MET A 1181 11.75 -17.88 -32.57
N LYS A 1182 12.27 -17.20 -33.59
CA LYS A 1182 13.72 -17.11 -33.82
C LYS A 1182 14.29 -15.88 -33.11
N ALA A 1183 15.61 -15.87 -32.92
CA ALA A 1183 16.30 -14.67 -32.48
C ALA A 1183 16.04 -13.51 -33.46
N ASN A 1184 15.73 -12.35 -32.90
CA ASN A 1184 15.29 -11.10 -33.53
C ASN A 1184 13.89 -11.11 -34.16
N ASP A 1185 13.10 -12.19 -34.05
CA ASP A 1185 11.67 -12.10 -34.32
C ASP A 1185 11.00 -11.23 -33.24
N THR A 1186 9.99 -10.44 -33.63
CA THR A 1186 9.23 -9.57 -32.73
C THR A 1186 7.76 -9.98 -32.73
N LEU A 1187 7.23 -10.34 -31.56
CA LEU A 1187 5.79 -10.58 -31.36
C LEU A 1187 5.10 -9.25 -31.07
N VAL A 1188 4.10 -8.90 -31.87
CA VAL A 1188 3.22 -7.76 -31.63
C VAL A 1188 1.89 -8.26 -31.08
N MET A 1189 1.51 -7.76 -29.90
CA MET A 1189 0.24 -8.03 -29.23
C MET A 1189 -0.56 -6.73 -29.14
N GLN A 1190 -1.71 -6.68 -29.82
CA GLN A 1190 -2.69 -5.61 -29.72
C GLN A 1190 -3.95 -6.16 -29.05
N THR A 1191 -4.27 -5.68 -27.85
CA THR A 1191 -5.41 -6.20 -27.08
C THR A 1191 -6.74 -5.53 -27.49
N PRO A 1192 -7.89 -6.17 -27.19
CA PRO A 1192 -9.19 -5.60 -27.51
C PRO A 1192 -9.49 -4.30 -26.74
N GLY A 1193 -10.35 -3.46 -27.31
CA GLY A 1193 -11.00 -2.38 -26.55
C GLY A 1193 -12.26 -2.87 -25.81
N GLY A 1194 -12.81 -2.04 -24.93
CA GLY A 1194 -14.12 -2.30 -24.32
C GLY A 1194 -15.28 -1.79 -25.18
N GLY A 1195 -16.48 -2.32 -24.97
CA GLY A 1195 -17.70 -1.84 -25.62
C GLY A 1195 -18.17 -0.49 -25.07
N GLY A 1196 -18.88 0.29 -25.91
CA GLY A 1196 -19.52 1.55 -25.51
C GLY A 1196 -20.89 1.34 -24.88
N TYR A 1197 -21.36 2.33 -24.12
CA TYR A 1197 -22.68 2.34 -23.49
C TYR A 1197 -23.52 3.53 -23.97
N GLY A 1198 -24.79 3.28 -24.31
CA GLY A 1198 -25.73 4.30 -24.72
C GLY A 1198 -25.51 4.82 -26.13
N SER A 1199 -26.56 5.35 -26.76
CA SER A 1199 -26.48 5.91 -28.12
C SER A 1199 -25.75 7.25 -28.15
N ALA A 1200 -24.73 7.37 -29.01
CA ALA A 1200 -23.92 8.59 -29.17
C ALA A 1200 -24.72 9.81 -29.70
N THR A 1201 -25.89 9.60 -30.32
CA THR A 1201 -26.74 10.65 -30.89
C THR A 1201 -27.63 11.38 -29.88
N ALA A 1202 -27.59 11.00 -28.59
CA ALA A 1202 -28.45 11.60 -27.54
C ALA A 1202 -27.92 12.92 -26.93
N LYS A 1203 -26.79 13.47 -27.43
CA LYS A 1203 -26.20 14.71 -26.87
C LYS A 1203 -26.94 16.02 -27.19
N ASP A 1204 -27.98 16.00 -28.03
CA ASP A 1204 -28.73 17.19 -28.47
C ASP A 1204 -30.26 17.10 -28.25
N LYS A 1205 -30.72 16.58 -27.10
CA LYS A 1205 -32.11 16.75 -26.66
C LYS A 1205 -32.23 17.18 -25.21
#